data_AF-A0A945NT29-F1
#
_entry.id   AF-A0A945NT29-F1
#
_cell.length_a   1.000
_cell.length_b   1.000
_cell.length_c   1.000
_cell.angle_alpha   90.00
_cell.angle_beta   90.00
_cell.angle_gamma   90.00
#
_symmetry.space_group_name_H-M   'P 1'
#
loop_
_entity.id
_entity.type
_entity.pdbx_description
1 polymer ?
#
loop_
_entity_poly.entity_id
_entity_poly.type
_entity_poly.pdbx_seq_one_letter_code
_entity_poly.pdbx_strand_id
1 'polypeptide(L)'
;MSTTDNGAVQNKLIGNPGLRRQVSVTLVGVALVSVLLLASVNFVFARLLINDSVESQLAAVRDTRVQALEIGADRLKSRVSSLAINPSVAEALVDLAREFDALDGDLTSDQIEDLTTLYDTEVLPPFVQAGVDINSAELVPASAAGRSAQRLYISENPNGIGERDQLDDAGDGSGYSAAHATHHPMLRALLENAGMSDLLLVNFDTGEVVYSTKKRVDLGTNSYTGPYADSGLGRVVEKLTTVAPGNSVLSDTFFYVPTSGEPVFFLAAAVRSGTDLVGALVTEVPVRALTDVMTAGEGWQRLGLGASGESYIVGGDRTLRTETRAWLEDPADYLSRHLAQFDDPGATDLIELIGSPVLVQPVDNAAVTESLDGNQFSGTVKNYLGTKTLAASGPAAVEGVNWAVVVEIDKSESDTALNSLLRRFALVLAILLPAIAIFGVFLARTLTKPAQTLVRSAERIAGGDLDTEISDLGQNELGDLGRQLGGVARQLESQEQAIVDEEQHINNILSALLPNRLVDRVRGGEEAIGDVFDTATVVSITIDDVPSAIANDADLALEVADRLNDETLALAERHGAERIQRSSASEMYLTGLNQDDAMVPDATEFALAAIQLVSEVGAEFGFEFAARAGISTGEVATGVLGNSQLSFGVWGDPTGMAMTLASLALPGQVLADGFVVEQLDRTWDIEELEELAGLADDIQAHVVSGRVDASATATNDPTTSR
;
A
#
# COMPACT_ATOMS: atom_id res chain seq x y z
N MET A 1 40.35 -16.56 -46.65
CA MET A 1 40.11 -15.10 -46.73
C MET A 1 39.38 -14.74 -45.44
N SER A 2 40.08 -14.27 -44.40
CA SER A 2 40.48 -12.87 -44.18
C SER A 2 39.27 -11.95 -44.40
N THR A 3 38.68 -11.35 -43.37
CA THR A 3 39.33 -10.26 -42.61
C THR A 3 38.84 -10.16 -41.16
N THR A 4 39.79 -9.78 -40.33
CA THR A 4 39.72 -9.24 -38.97
C THR A 4 38.90 -7.94 -38.86
N ASP A 5 38.59 -7.60 -37.60
CA ASP A 5 38.55 -6.26 -37.02
C ASP A 5 37.17 -5.61 -36.80
N ASN A 6 36.68 -5.69 -35.55
CA ASN A 6 36.61 -4.50 -34.69
C ASN A 6 36.09 -4.88 -33.30
N GLY A 7 37.02 -4.95 -32.35
CA GLY A 7 36.73 -4.71 -30.95
C GLY A 7 36.47 -3.24 -30.71
N ALA A 8 35.79 -2.96 -29.60
CA ALA A 8 35.45 -1.64 -29.05
C ALA A 8 34.43 -0.82 -29.86
N VAL A 9 33.21 -0.72 -29.34
CA VAL A 9 32.63 0.51 -28.74
C VAL A 9 31.17 0.19 -28.36
N GLN A 10 30.79 0.64 -27.15
CA GLN A 10 29.45 0.74 -26.56
C GLN A 10 29.20 -0.16 -25.34
N ASN A 11 29.97 0.10 -24.28
CA ASN A 11 29.42 0.04 -22.92
C ASN A 11 29.58 1.43 -22.29
N LYS A 12 28.82 2.39 -22.83
CA LYS A 12 28.70 3.74 -22.28
C LYS A 12 27.36 3.79 -21.54
N LEU A 13 27.44 4.12 -20.25
CA LEU A 13 26.35 4.69 -19.45
C LEU A 13 25.19 3.76 -19.04
N ILE A 14 25.47 2.81 -18.14
CA ILE A 14 24.58 2.66 -16.98
C ILE A 14 25.36 3.22 -15.81
N GLY A 15 25.32 4.54 -15.66
CA GLY A 15 25.86 5.19 -14.47
C GLY A 15 25.21 4.54 -13.27
N ASN A 16 26.02 3.95 -12.39
CA ASN A 16 25.56 3.15 -11.25
C ASN A 16 24.57 4.02 -10.46
N PRO A 17 23.26 3.74 -10.51
CA PRO A 17 22.28 4.62 -9.92
C PRO A 17 22.54 4.61 -8.42
N GLY A 18 22.93 5.76 -7.85
CA GLY A 18 23.30 5.83 -6.43
C GLY A 18 22.27 5.14 -5.55
N LEU A 19 22.74 4.46 -4.48
CA LEU A 19 21.97 3.54 -3.62
C LEU A 19 20.51 3.96 -3.39
N ARG A 20 20.27 5.27 -3.19
CA ARG A 20 18.96 5.89 -3.02
C ARG A 20 17.97 5.58 -4.15
N ARG A 21 18.41 5.70 -5.40
CA ARG A 21 17.57 5.45 -6.59
C ARG A 21 17.25 3.97 -6.71
N GLN A 22 18.23 3.08 -6.54
CA GLN A 22 18.02 1.63 -6.57
C GLN A 22 17.03 1.20 -5.49
N VAL A 23 17.27 1.55 -4.22
CA VAL A 23 16.37 1.19 -3.11
C VAL A 23 14.95 1.71 -3.35
N SER A 24 14.79 2.97 -3.78
CA SER A 24 13.47 3.54 -4.05
C SER A 24 12.72 2.83 -5.19
N VAL A 25 13.41 2.51 -6.29
CA VAL A 25 12.80 1.85 -7.45
C VAL A 25 12.42 0.41 -7.09
N THR A 26 13.28 -0.32 -6.37
CA THR A 26 13.00 -1.70 -5.98
C THR A 26 11.84 -1.77 -4.98
N LEU A 27 11.84 -0.93 -3.95
CA LEU A 27 10.84 -0.97 -2.88
C LEU A 27 9.46 -0.53 -3.39
N VAL A 28 9.41 0.54 -4.18
CA VAL A 28 8.17 0.97 -4.84
C VAL A 28 7.74 -0.05 -5.90
N GLY A 29 8.65 -0.54 -6.73
CA GLY A 29 8.35 -1.49 -7.81
C GLY A 29 7.76 -2.79 -7.29
N VAL A 30 8.38 -3.41 -6.28
CA VAL A 30 7.87 -4.65 -5.67
C VAL A 30 6.50 -4.43 -5.03
N ALA A 31 6.30 -3.31 -4.32
CA ALA A 31 5.01 -3.00 -3.70
C ALA A 31 3.91 -2.78 -4.75
N LEU A 32 4.18 -2.02 -5.81
CA LEU A 32 3.21 -1.78 -6.89
C LEU A 32 2.85 -3.06 -7.63
N VAL A 33 3.84 -3.91 -7.96
CA VAL A 33 3.59 -5.21 -8.62
C VAL A 33 2.74 -6.11 -7.73
N SER A 34 3.02 -6.15 -6.42
CA SER A 34 2.25 -6.97 -5.47
C SER A 34 0.79 -6.51 -5.39
N VAL A 35 0.55 -5.20 -5.32
CA VAL A 35 -0.80 -4.63 -5.30
C VAL A 35 -1.56 -4.88 -6.61
N LEU A 36 -0.89 -4.70 -7.75
CA LEU A 36 -1.51 -4.96 -9.06
C LEU A 36 -1.87 -6.43 -9.22
N LEU A 37 -0.98 -7.34 -8.82
CA LEU A 37 -1.23 -8.78 -8.88
C LEU A 37 -2.41 -9.17 -7.98
N LEU A 38 -2.44 -8.68 -6.73
CA LEU A 38 -3.55 -8.93 -5.81
C LEU A 38 -4.87 -8.35 -6.34
N ALA A 39 -4.84 -7.14 -6.92
CA ALA A 39 -6.01 -6.51 -7.51
C ALA A 39 -6.54 -7.31 -8.71
N SER A 40 -5.66 -7.82 -9.57
CA SER A 40 -6.03 -8.68 -10.70
C SER A 40 -6.63 -10.01 -10.23
N VAL A 41 -6.05 -10.65 -9.22
CA VAL A 41 -6.59 -11.90 -8.64
C VAL A 41 -7.97 -11.65 -8.03
N ASN A 42 -8.12 -10.62 -7.19
CA ASN A 42 -9.41 -10.26 -6.60
C ASN A 42 -10.48 -9.91 -7.65
N PHE A 43 -10.08 -9.27 -8.75
CA PHE A 43 -10.98 -8.98 -9.86
C PHE A 43 -11.56 -10.26 -10.49
N VAL A 44 -10.71 -11.26 -10.76
CA VAL A 44 -11.13 -12.54 -11.33
C VAL A 44 -12.06 -13.27 -10.36
N PHE A 45 -11.68 -13.35 -9.07
CA PHE A 45 -12.52 -13.98 -8.05
C PHE A 45 -13.87 -13.29 -7.88
N ALA A 46 -13.91 -11.96 -7.83
CA ALA A 46 -15.17 -11.20 -7.69
C ALA A 46 -16.12 -11.47 -8.87
N ARG A 47 -15.59 -11.53 -10.09
CA ARG A 47 -16.39 -11.80 -11.29
C ARG A 47 -16.99 -13.22 -11.29
N LEU A 48 -16.20 -14.22 -10.88
CA LEU A 48 -16.66 -15.60 -10.79
C LEU A 48 -17.74 -15.74 -9.70
N LEU A 49 -17.46 -15.24 -8.49
CA LEU A 49 -18.39 -15.34 -7.35
C LEU A 49 -19.72 -14.63 -7.60
N ILE A 50 -19.73 -13.48 -8.27
CA ILE A 50 -20.98 -12.76 -8.56
C ILE A 50 -21.84 -13.53 -9.55
N ASN A 51 -21.27 -14.06 -10.64
CA ASN A 51 -22.04 -14.85 -11.60
C ASN A 51 -22.63 -16.10 -10.93
N ASP A 52 -21.81 -16.86 -10.19
CA ASP A 52 -22.25 -18.07 -9.48
C ASP A 52 -23.34 -17.73 -8.44
N SER A 53 -23.21 -16.59 -7.75
CA SER A 53 -24.20 -16.12 -6.78
C SER A 53 -25.52 -15.76 -7.43
N VAL A 54 -25.52 -15.07 -8.58
CA VAL A 54 -26.76 -14.70 -9.28
C VAL A 54 -27.41 -15.95 -9.88
N GLU A 55 -26.64 -16.86 -10.48
CA GLU A 55 -27.17 -18.14 -10.98
C GLU A 55 -27.82 -18.96 -9.86
N SER A 56 -27.13 -19.09 -8.72
CA SER A 56 -27.67 -19.81 -7.55
C SER A 56 -28.94 -19.14 -7.00
N GLN A 57 -28.98 -17.80 -7.01
CA GLN A 57 -30.16 -17.06 -6.59
C GLN A 57 -31.35 -17.30 -7.55
N LEU A 58 -31.12 -17.22 -8.86
CA LEU A 58 -32.16 -17.48 -9.86
C LEU A 58 -32.67 -18.92 -9.76
N ALA A 59 -31.77 -19.90 -9.56
CA ALA A 59 -32.15 -21.29 -9.33
C ALA A 59 -33.03 -21.46 -8.08
N ALA A 60 -32.69 -20.80 -6.97
CA ALA A 60 -33.50 -20.82 -5.75
C ALA A 60 -34.88 -20.17 -5.94
N VAL A 61 -34.95 -19.05 -6.67
CA VAL A 61 -36.22 -18.39 -7.01
C VAL A 61 -37.04 -19.31 -7.92
N ARG A 62 -36.44 -19.91 -8.95
CA ARG A 62 -37.07 -20.91 -9.82
C ARG A 62 -37.68 -22.04 -9.00
N ASP A 63 -36.92 -22.67 -8.12
CA ASP A 63 -37.41 -23.79 -7.30
C ASP A 63 -38.59 -23.36 -6.42
N THR A 64 -38.51 -22.15 -5.86
CA THR A 64 -39.60 -21.57 -5.08
C THR A 64 -40.84 -21.29 -5.94
N ARG A 65 -40.69 -20.84 -7.18
CA ARG A 65 -41.81 -20.58 -8.11
C ARG A 65 -42.44 -21.87 -8.62
N VAL A 66 -41.63 -22.86 -9.01
CA VAL A 66 -42.11 -24.21 -9.37
C VAL A 66 -42.93 -24.79 -8.22
N GLN A 67 -42.40 -24.78 -7.00
CA GLN A 67 -43.12 -25.29 -5.84
C GLN A 67 -44.41 -24.50 -5.55
N ALA A 68 -44.38 -23.17 -5.67
CA ALA A 68 -45.57 -22.34 -5.47
C ALA A 68 -46.66 -22.62 -6.50
N LEU A 69 -46.27 -22.86 -7.76
CA LEU A 69 -47.15 -23.23 -8.85
C LEU A 69 -47.79 -24.61 -8.62
N GLU A 70 -46.99 -25.62 -8.29
CA GLU A 70 -47.47 -26.98 -8.01
C GLU A 70 -48.45 -26.99 -6.83
N ILE A 71 -48.07 -26.36 -5.70
CA ILE A 71 -48.95 -26.24 -4.53
C ILE A 71 -50.22 -25.44 -4.86
N GLY A 72 -50.09 -24.39 -5.66
CA GLY A 72 -51.22 -23.57 -6.12
C GLY A 72 -52.21 -24.38 -6.95
N ALA A 73 -51.71 -25.12 -7.94
CA ALA A 73 -52.50 -25.99 -8.79
C ALA A 73 -53.20 -27.09 -7.98
N ASP A 74 -52.50 -27.75 -7.05
CA ASP A 74 -53.09 -28.79 -6.19
C ASP A 74 -54.18 -28.24 -5.26
N ARG A 75 -54.00 -27.02 -4.73
CA ARG A 75 -55.02 -26.34 -3.92
C ARG A 75 -56.26 -26.00 -4.73
N LEU A 76 -56.10 -25.51 -5.96
CA LEU A 76 -57.22 -25.25 -6.86
C LEU A 76 -57.96 -26.55 -7.19
N LYS A 77 -57.22 -27.58 -7.61
CA LYS A 77 -57.74 -28.95 -7.86
C LYS A 77 -58.55 -29.49 -6.68
N SER A 78 -57.99 -29.40 -5.48
CA SER A 78 -58.66 -29.85 -4.24
C SER A 78 -59.91 -29.05 -3.91
N ARG A 79 -59.89 -27.72 -4.15
CA ARG A 79 -61.05 -26.84 -3.93
C ARG A 79 -62.20 -27.19 -4.87
N VAL A 80 -61.93 -27.31 -6.17
CA VAL A 80 -62.95 -27.67 -7.17
C VAL A 80 -63.49 -29.08 -6.93
N SER A 81 -62.62 -30.04 -6.61
CA SER A 81 -63.05 -31.39 -6.25
C SER A 81 -63.97 -31.39 -5.03
N SER A 82 -63.70 -30.56 -4.02
CA SER A 82 -64.56 -30.41 -2.84
C SER A 82 -65.92 -29.79 -3.17
N LEU A 83 -66.00 -28.88 -4.14
CA LEU A 83 -67.26 -28.33 -4.62
C LEU A 83 -68.07 -29.39 -5.39
N ALA A 84 -67.42 -30.17 -6.24
CA ALA A 84 -68.10 -31.20 -7.05
C ALA A 84 -68.70 -32.35 -6.23
N ILE A 85 -68.13 -32.65 -5.06
CA ILE A 85 -68.68 -33.65 -4.13
C ILE A 85 -69.72 -33.09 -3.15
N ASN A 86 -70.03 -31.78 -3.23
CA ASN A 86 -71.02 -31.16 -2.38
C ASN A 86 -72.43 -31.65 -2.78
N PRO A 87 -73.24 -32.20 -1.85
CA PRO A 87 -74.58 -32.69 -2.16
C PRO A 87 -75.49 -31.65 -2.83
N SER A 88 -75.38 -30.37 -2.46
CA SER A 88 -76.19 -29.30 -3.06
C SER A 88 -75.80 -29.01 -4.51
N VAL A 89 -74.53 -29.18 -4.87
CA VAL A 89 -74.09 -29.06 -6.27
C VAL A 89 -74.59 -30.24 -7.10
N ALA A 90 -74.57 -31.44 -6.55
CA ALA A 90 -75.12 -32.63 -7.20
C ALA A 90 -76.63 -32.54 -7.39
N GLU A 91 -77.36 -32.09 -6.37
CA GLU A 91 -78.80 -31.83 -6.45
C GLU A 91 -79.11 -30.76 -7.50
N ALA A 92 -78.38 -29.64 -7.51
CA ALA A 92 -78.54 -28.59 -8.50
C ALA A 92 -78.31 -29.12 -9.93
N LEU A 93 -77.23 -29.87 -10.18
CA LEU A 93 -76.95 -30.44 -11.50
C LEU A 93 -78.07 -31.40 -11.95
N VAL A 94 -78.52 -32.31 -11.09
CA VAL A 94 -79.58 -33.27 -11.43
C VAL A 94 -80.90 -32.56 -11.72
N ASP A 95 -81.26 -31.57 -10.91
CA ASP A 95 -82.50 -30.83 -11.05
C ASP A 95 -82.49 -29.93 -12.30
N LEU A 96 -81.41 -29.17 -12.49
CA LEU A 96 -81.22 -28.32 -13.66
C LEU A 96 -81.14 -29.14 -14.95
N ALA A 97 -80.42 -30.26 -14.98
CA ALA A 97 -80.32 -31.10 -16.18
C ALA A 97 -81.69 -31.66 -16.59
N ARG A 98 -82.46 -32.17 -15.62
CA ARG A 98 -83.80 -32.72 -15.88
C ARG A 98 -84.76 -31.67 -16.42
N GLU A 99 -84.74 -30.46 -15.85
CA GLU A 99 -85.61 -29.36 -16.31
C GLU A 99 -85.10 -28.70 -17.60
N PHE A 100 -83.79 -28.74 -17.84
CA PHE A 100 -83.18 -28.28 -19.08
C PHE A 100 -83.65 -29.12 -20.26
N ASP A 101 -83.64 -30.45 -20.14
CA ASP A 101 -84.16 -31.36 -21.17
C ASP A 101 -85.65 -31.12 -21.48
N ALA A 102 -86.41 -30.55 -20.53
CA ALA A 102 -87.82 -30.20 -20.68
C ALA A 102 -88.06 -28.83 -21.33
N LEU A 103 -87.01 -28.03 -21.60
CA LEU A 103 -87.10 -26.78 -22.37
C LEU A 103 -87.21 -27.08 -23.88
N ASP A 104 -88.34 -27.64 -24.33
CA ASP A 104 -88.52 -28.07 -25.72
C ASP A 104 -89.20 -27.03 -26.63
N GLY A 105 -89.17 -25.75 -26.24
CA GLY A 105 -89.73 -24.66 -27.04
C GLY A 105 -88.92 -24.41 -28.31
N ASP A 106 -89.45 -24.74 -29.48
CA ASP A 106 -88.88 -24.31 -30.76
C ASP A 106 -88.95 -22.77 -30.87
N LEU A 107 -87.78 -22.14 -31.02
CA LEU A 107 -87.68 -20.70 -31.23
C LEU A 107 -88.14 -20.33 -32.64
N THR A 108 -88.74 -19.15 -32.77
CA THR A 108 -89.01 -18.57 -34.08
C THR A 108 -87.70 -18.18 -34.77
N SER A 109 -87.73 -18.00 -36.10
CA SER A 109 -86.59 -17.49 -36.85
C SER A 109 -86.08 -16.16 -36.31
N ASP A 110 -87.00 -15.24 -35.96
CA ASP A 110 -86.67 -13.94 -35.37
C ASP A 110 -85.90 -14.10 -34.05
N GLN A 111 -86.32 -15.02 -33.17
CA GLN A 111 -85.62 -15.25 -31.90
C GLN A 111 -84.24 -15.89 -32.08
N ILE A 112 -84.02 -16.69 -33.13
CA ILE A 112 -82.70 -17.21 -33.48
C ILE A 112 -81.82 -16.08 -34.05
N GLU A 113 -82.40 -15.20 -34.88
CA GLU A 113 -81.72 -14.02 -35.42
C GLU A 113 -81.29 -13.05 -34.30
N ASP A 114 -82.11 -12.89 -33.26
CA ASP A 114 -81.77 -12.11 -32.06
C ASP A 114 -80.52 -12.67 -31.36
N LEU A 115 -80.39 -14.01 -31.25
CA LEU A 115 -79.21 -14.65 -30.66
C LEU A 115 -77.95 -14.38 -31.49
N THR A 116 -78.01 -14.58 -32.81
CA THR A 116 -76.84 -14.33 -33.68
C THR A 116 -76.45 -12.85 -33.69
N THR A 117 -77.44 -11.95 -33.70
CA THR A 117 -77.20 -10.50 -33.61
C THR A 117 -76.51 -10.13 -32.30
N LEU A 118 -76.92 -10.75 -31.19
CA LEU A 118 -76.27 -10.59 -29.90
C LEU A 118 -74.82 -11.07 -29.94
N TYR A 119 -74.54 -12.25 -30.51
CA TYR A 119 -73.16 -12.75 -30.61
C TYR A 119 -72.28 -11.80 -31.44
N ASP A 120 -72.77 -11.33 -32.58
CA ASP A 120 -72.07 -10.39 -33.47
C ASP A 120 -71.77 -9.04 -32.79
N THR A 121 -72.67 -8.60 -31.90
CA THR A 121 -72.57 -7.29 -31.24
C THR A 121 -71.75 -7.35 -29.95
N GLU A 122 -71.84 -8.46 -29.20
CA GLU A 122 -71.33 -8.53 -27.83
C GLU A 122 -70.14 -9.47 -27.64
N VAL A 123 -70.03 -10.54 -28.45
CA VAL A 123 -69.08 -11.63 -28.20
C VAL A 123 -67.97 -11.64 -29.25
N LEU A 124 -68.34 -11.51 -30.52
CA LEU A 124 -67.43 -11.59 -31.67
C LEU A 124 -66.62 -10.33 -32.01
N PRO A 125 -66.94 -9.10 -31.57
CA PRO A 125 -66.16 -7.91 -31.97
C PRO A 125 -64.65 -8.02 -31.73
N PRO A 126 -64.14 -8.57 -30.61
CA PRO A 126 -62.71 -8.77 -30.41
C PRO A 126 -62.09 -9.71 -31.45
N PHE A 127 -62.78 -10.76 -31.86
CA PHE A 127 -62.27 -11.71 -32.85
C PHE A 127 -62.29 -11.13 -34.27
N VAL A 128 -63.36 -10.42 -34.63
CA VAL A 128 -63.48 -9.75 -35.94
C VAL A 128 -62.41 -8.68 -36.10
N GLN A 129 -62.11 -7.92 -35.04
CA GLN A 129 -61.00 -6.96 -35.02
C GLN A 129 -59.63 -7.64 -35.16
N ALA A 130 -59.49 -8.88 -34.67
CA ALA A 130 -58.29 -9.70 -34.80
C ALA A 130 -58.13 -10.32 -36.20
N GLY A 131 -59.07 -10.05 -37.12
CA GLY A 131 -59.12 -10.70 -38.43
C GLY A 131 -59.58 -12.16 -38.38
N VAL A 132 -60.17 -12.61 -37.27
CA VAL A 132 -60.73 -13.95 -37.10
C VAL A 132 -62.23 -13.89 -37.40
N ASP A 133 -62.62 -14.48 -38.52
CA ASP A 133 -64.03 -14.57 -38.94
C ASP A 133 -64.67 -15.81 -38.29
N ILE A 134 -65.56 -15.59 -37.32
CA ILE A 134 -66.32 -16.64 -36.64
C ILE A 134 -67.77 -16.52 -37.09
N ASN A 135 -68.32 -17.60 -37.65
CA ASN A 135 -69.72 -17.65 -38.03
C ASN A 135 -70.61 -17.76 -36.80
N SER A 136 -71.33 -16.68 -36.43
CA SER A 136 -72.21 -16.66 -35.26
C SER A 136 -73.30 -17.74 -35.29
N ALA A 137 -73.74 -18.16 -36.48
CA ALA A 137 -74.71 -19.25 -36.61
C ALA A 137 -74.17 -20.61 -36.13
N GLU A 138 -72.85 -20.82 -36.14
CA GLU A 138 -72.21 -22.05 -35.65
C GLU A 138 -72.09 -22.08 -34.12
N LEU A 139 -72.22 -20.91 -33.46
CA LEU A 139 -72.22 -20.81 -32.01
C LEU A 139 -73.60 -21.09 -31.39
N VAL A 140 -74.67 -21.00 -32.20
CA VAL A 140 -76.03 -21.26 -31.75
C VAL A 140 -76.17 -22.73 -31.31
N PRO A 141 -76.73 -23.03 -30.13
CA PRO A 141 -76.94 -24.40 -29.68
C PRO A 141 -77.75 -25.26 -30.67
N ALA A 142 -77.30 -26.51 -30.84
CA ALA A 142 -77.97 -27.48 -31.69
C ALA A 142 -79.32 -27.96 -31.10
N SER A 143 -79.44 -28.05 -29.78
CA SER A 143 -80.67 -28.46 -29.09
C SER A 143 -81.67 -27.31 -28.93
N ALA A 144 -82.97 -27.63 -28.95
CA ALA A 144 -84.03 -26.67 -28.69
C ALA A 144 -83.93 -26.11 -27.26
N ALA A 145 -83.58 -26.98 -26.29
CA ALA A 145 -83.30 -26.61 -24.91
C ALA A 145 -82.18 -25.60 -24.78
N GLY A 146 -81.04 -25.83 -25.45
CA GLY A 146 -79.93 -24.88 -25.43
C GLY A 146 -80.30 -23.52 -26.00
N ARG A 147 -80.99 -23.48 -27.15
CA ARG A 147 -81.45 -22.21 -27.72
C ARG A 147 -82.44 -21.50 -26.79
N SER A 148 -83.34 -22.24 -26.16
CA SER A 148 -84.32 -21.68 -25.21
C SER A 148 -83.66 -21.14 -23.96
N ALA A 149 -82.69 -21.86 -23.40
CA ALA A 149 -81.91 -21.41 -22.25
C ALA A 149 -81.12 -20.12 -22.57
N GLN A 150 -80.48 -20.06 -23.74
CA GLN A 150 -79.77 -18.84 -24.15
C GLN A 150 -80.72 -17.66 -24.40
N ARG A 151 -81.88 -17.88 -25.03
CA ARG A 151 -82.87 -16.82 -25.18
C ARG A 151 -83.28 -16.25 -23.83
N LEU A 152 -83.68 -17.10 -22.89
CA LEU A 152 -84.18 -16.68 -21.56
C LEU A 152 -83.11 -15.99 -20.70
N TYR A 153 -81.88 -16.51 -20.68
CA TYR A 153 -80.85 -16.06 -19.73
C TYR A 153 -79.73 -15.21 -20.33
N ILE A 154 -79.66 -15.07 -21.65
CA ILE A 154 -78.64 -14.27 -22.35
C ILE A 154 -79.28 -13.11 -23.11
N SER A 155 -80.16 -13.42 -24.07
CA SER A 155 -80.76 -12.41 -24.96
C SER A 155 -81.87 -11.58 -24.30
N GLU A 156 -82.81 -12.25 -23.62
CA GLU A 156 -83.91 -11.60 -22.89
C GLU A 156 -83.52 -11.23 -21.45
N ASN A 157 -82.25 -11.43 -21.07
CA ASN A 157 -81.78 -11.06 -19.74
C ASN A 157 -81.85 -9.53 -19.57
N PRO A 158 -82.55 -9.00 -18.55
CA PRO A 158 -82.66 -7.55 -18.37
C PRO A 158 -81.34 -6.90 -17.92
N ASN A 159 -80.34 -7.70 -17.53
CA ASN A 159 -79.02 -7.24 -17.11
C ASN A 159 -78.01 -7.32 -18.27
N GLY A 160 -77.00 -6.45 -18.27
CA GLY A 160 -75.95 -6.44 -19.30
C GLY A 160 -75.00 -7.64 -19.22
N ILE A 161 -74.19 -7.85 -20.27
CA ILE A 161 -73.27 -9.00 -20.44
C ILE A 161 -72.44 -9.38 -19.20
N GLY A 162 -72.00 -8.41 -18.38
CA GLY A 162 -71.20 -8.65 -17.17
C GLY A 162 -72.01 -8.94 -15.90
N GLU A 163 -73.32 -8.72 -15.93
CA GLU A 163 -74.23 -8.80 -14.77
C GLU A 163 -75.42 -9.75 -15.03
N ARG A 164 -75.35 -10.57 -16.09
CA ARG A 164 -76.38 -11.57 -16.40
C ARG A 164 -76.61 -12.58 -15.28
N ASP A 165 -75.61 -12.79 -14.44
CA ASP A 165 -75.68 -13.57 -13.22
C ASP A 165 -76.52 -12.93 -12.12
N GLN A 166 -77.11 -11.75 -12.29
CA GLN A 166 -78.08 -11.19 -11.34
C GLN A 166 -79.51 -11.67 -11.59
N LEU A 167 -79.78 -12.36 -12.71
CA LEU A 167 -81.10 -12.90 -13.03
C LEU A 167 -81.31 -14.26 -12.36
N ASP A 168 -82.09 -14.29 -11.29
CA ASP A 168 -82.44 -15.55 -10.60
C ASP A 168 -83.57 -16.32 -11.32
N ASP A 169 -84.57 -15.64 -11.89
CA ASP A 169 -85.73 -16.24 -12.57
C ASP A 169 -86.07 -15.45 -13.84
N ALA A 170 -86.18 -16.11 -14.99
CA ALA A 170 -86.55 -15.50 -16.26
C ALA A 170 -88.04 -15.12 -16.34
N GLY A 171 -88.89 -15.61 -15.42
CA GLY A 171 -90.31 -15.28 -15.36
C GLY A 171 -91.17 -15.91 -16.45
N ASP A 172 -90.65 -16.91 -17.18
CA ASP A 172 -91.34 -17.66 -18.23
C ASP A 172 -92.25 -18.77 -17.69
N GLY A 173 -92.10 -19.12 -16.40
CA GLY A 173 -92.90 -20.14 -15.72
C GLY A 173 -92.50 -21.58 -16.05
N SER A 174 -91.36 -21.79 -16.73
CA SER A 174 -90.82 -23.12 -16.98
C SER A 174 -90.25 -23.76 -15.70
N GLY A 175 -90.18 -25.09 -15.70
CA GLY A 175 -89.53 -25.83 -14.62
C GLY A 175 -88.03 -25.50 -14.52
N TYR A 176 -87.38 -25.20 -15.64
CA TYR A 176 -85.97 -24.79 -15.64
C TYR A 176 -85.75 -23.48 -14.92
N SER A 177 -86.59 -22.46 -15.15
CA SER A 177 -86.46 -21.20 -14.42
C SER A 177 -86.78 -21.32 -12.94
N ALA A 178 -87.71 -22.21 -12.56
CA ALA A 178 -87.95 -22.52 -11.14
C ALA A 178 -86.75 -23.22 -10.47
N ALA A 179 -86.12 -24.19 -11.15
CA ALA A 179 -84.90 -24.85 -10.68
C ALA A 179 -83.73 -23.86 -10.62
N HIS A 180 -83.58 -23.02 -11.63
CA HIS A 180 -82.57 -21.95 -11.67
C HIS A 180 -82.74 -20.99 -10.48
N ALA A 181 -83.94 -20.47 -10.24
CA ALA A 181 -84.23 -19.58 -9.11
C ALA A 181 -83.93 -20.21 -7.73
N THR A 182 -84.05 -21.54 -7.64
CA THR A 182 -83.75 -22.30 -6.41
C THR A 182 -82.24 -22.44 -6.18
N HIS A 183 -81.47 -22.80 -7.21
CA HIS A 183 -80.06 -23.20 -7.07
C HIS A 183 -79.06 -22.09 -7.39
N HIS A 184 -79.42 -21.14 -8.26
CA HIS A 184 -78.51 -20.11 -8.75
C HIS A 184 -77.90 -19.23 -7.65
N PRO A 185 -78.65 -18.74 -6.64
CA PRO A 185 -78.06 -17.90 -5.58
C PRO A 185 -76.92 -18.61 -4.83
N MET A 186 -77.04 -19.92 -4.60
CA MET A 186 -75.99 -20.72 -3.99
C MET A 186 -74.80 -20.90 -4.95
N LEU A 187 -75.02 -21.26 -6.22
CA LEU A 187 -73.95 -21.45 -7.20
C LEU A 187 -73.18 -20.15 -7.46
N ARG A 188 -73.87 -19.02 -7.54
CA ARG A 188 -73.28 -17.67 -7.63
C ARG A 188 -72.40 -17.36 -6.42
N ALA A 189 -72.90 -17.60 -5.21
CA ALA A 189 -72.11 -17.42 -3.99
C ALA A 189 -70.88 -18.35 -3.93
N LEU A 190 -70.97 -19.58 -4.44
CA LEU A 190 -69.82 -20.49 -4.52
C LEU A 190 -68.76 -19.96 -5.50
N LEU A 191 -69.17 -19.46 -6.67
CA LEU A 191 -68.28 -18.84 -7.65
C LEU A 191 -67.50 -17.65 -7.03
N GLU A 192 -68.23 -16.71 -6.44
CA GLU A 192 -67.65 -15.49 -5.84
C GLU A 192 -66.64 -15.82 -4.74
N ASN A 193 -66.98 -16.76 -3.84
CA ASN A 193 -66.08 -17.18 -2.76
C ASN A 193 -64.88 -18.00 -3.24
N ALA A 194 -65.01 -18.67 -4.39
CA ALA A 194 -63.94 -19.47 -4.95
C ALA A 194 -62.92 -18.64 -5.77
N GLY A 195 -63.29 -17.43 -6.20
CA GLY A 195 -62.45 -16.56 -7.02
C GLY A 195 -62.30 -17.06 -8.46
N MET A 196 -63.36 -17.66 -9.00
CA MET A 196 -63.43 -18.25 -10.33
C MET A 196 -64.19 -17.33 -11.29
N SER A 197 -63.89 -17.41 -12.60
CA SER A 197 -64.54 -16.54 -13.60
C SER A 197 -65.94 -16.99 -13.96
N ASP A 198 -66.12 -18.30 -14.14
CA ASP A 198 -67.43 -18.94 -14.30
C ASP A 198 -67.42 -20.36 -13.72
N LEU A 199 -68.62 -20.88 -13.47
CA LEU A 199 -68.90 -22.24 -13.02
C LEU A 199 -69.99 -22.79 -13.92
N LEU A 200 -69.63 -23.85 -14.63
CA LEU A 200 -70.47 -24.59 -15.55
C LEU A 200 -70.85 -25.94 -14.93
N LEU A 201 -72.09 -26.37 -15.17
CA LEU A 201 -72.53 -27.72 -14.87
C LEU A 201 -72.82 -28.42 -16.20
N VAL A 202 -72.19 -29.58 -16.40
CA VAL A 202 -72.28 -30.35 -17.66
C VAL A 202 -72.87 -31.72 -17.35
N ASN A 203 -73.91 -32.09 -18.07
CA ASN A 203 -74.51 -33.43 -17.97
C ASN A 203 -73.64 -34.43 -18.76
N PHE A 204 -73.18 -35.52 -18.14
CA PHE A 204 -72.36 -36.53 -18.82
C PHE A 204 -73.14 -37.37 -19.84
N ASP A 205 -74.44 -37.57 -19.63
CA ASP A 205 -75.25 -38.41 -20.53
C ASP A 205 -75.46 -37.74 -21.89
N THR A 206 -75.66 -36.42 -21.89
CA THR A 206 -75.92 -35.64 -23.10
C THR A 206 -74.69 -34.87 -23.59
N GLY A 207 -73.77 -34.50 -22.69
CA GLY A 207 -72.69 -33.56 -22.95
C GLY A 207 -73.13 -32.10 -22.92
N GLU A 208 -74.36 -31.79 -22.54
CA GLU A 208 -74.85 -30.41 -22.56
C GLU A 208 -74.41 -29.62 -21.33
N VAL A 209 -74.01 -28.36 -21.57
CA VAL A 209 -73.76 -27.37 -20.53
C VAL A 209 -75.12 -26.87 -20.02
N VAL A 210 -75.70 -27.60 -19.08
CA VAL A 210 -77.06 -27.33 -18.58
C VAL A 210 -77.14 -26.07 -17.70
N TYR A 211 -76.00 -25.53 -17.26
CA TYR A 211 -75.94 -24.31 -16.47
C TYR A 211 -74.58 -23.61 -16.61
N SER A 212 -74.60 -22.28 -16.64
CA SER A 212 -73.46 -21.36 -16.49
C SER A 212 -73.85 -20.35 -15.41
N THR A 213 -72.91 -19.93 -14.57
CA THR A 213 -73.21 -18.87 -13.58
C THR A 213 -73.31 -17.52 -14.26
N LYS A 214 -72.33 -17.19 -15.11
CA LYS A 214 -72.25 -15.92 -15.86
C LYS A 214 -73.17 -15.80 -17.07
N LYS A 215 -73.84 -16.89 -17.46
CA LYS A 215 -74.77 -16.93 -18.60
C LYS A 215 -74.10 -16.47 -19.89
N ARG A 216 -72.99 -17.12 -20.21
CA ARG A 216 -72.27 -16.89 -21.46
C ARG A 216 -72.78 -17.84 -22.55
N VAL A 217 -72.27 -17.62 -23.77
CA VAL A 217 -72.71 -18.33 -24.97
C VAL A 217 -72.34 -19.82 -25.01
N ASP A 218 -71.63 -20.31 -23.99
CA ASP A 218 -71.42 -21.73 -23.71
C ASP A 218 -72.62 -22.42 -23.07
N LEU A 219 -73.52 -21.67 -22.41
CA LEU A 219 -74.77 -22.21 -21.86
C LEU A 219 -75.59 -22.92 -22.94
N GLY A 220 -75.96 -24.16 -22.66
CA GLY A 220 -76.78 -24.98 -23.54
C GLY A 220 -76.06 -25.52 -24.78
N THR A 221 -74.76 -25.27 -24.92
CA THR A 221 -73.94 -25.93 -25.96
C THR A 221 -73.53 -27.33 -25.53
N ASN A 222 -73.05 -28.14 -26.47
CA ASN A 222 -72.61 -29.51 -26.20
C ASN A 222 -71.09 -29.61 -26.15
N SER A 223 -70.52 -30.13 -25.06
CA SER A 223 -69.08 -30.28 -24.85
C SER A 223 -68.46 -31.43 -25.64
N TYR A 224 -69.25 -32.35 -26.20
CA TYR A 224 -68.77 -33.46 -27.02
C TYR A 224 -68.88 -33.20 -28.52
N THR A 225 -69.91 -32.47 -28.95
CA THR A 225 -70.20 -32.28 -30.39
C THR A 225 -70.52 -30.85 -30.80
N GLY A 226 -70.56 -29.90 -29.86
CA GLY A 226 -70.90 -28.50 -30.10
C GLY A 226 -69.69 -27.63 -30.45
N PRO A 227 -69.87 -26.30 -30.56
CA PRO A 227 -68.83 -25.36 -31.00
C PRO A 227 -67.58 -25.35 -30.11
N TYR A 228 -67.70 -25.83 -28.86
CA TYR A 228 -66.61 -25.85 -27.88
C TYR A 228 -66.06 -27.25 -27.59
N ALA A 229 -66.40 -28.26 -28.40
CA ALA A 229 -65.94 -29.64 -28.22
C ALA A 229 -64.41 -29.78 -28.33
N ASP A 230 -63.79 -29.08 -29.28
CA ASP A 230 -62.33 -29.08 -29.46
C ASP A 230 -61.60 -28.03 -28.59
N SER A 231 -62.34 -27.31 -27.73
CA SER A 231 -61.78 -26.33 -26.80
C SER A 231 -61.25 -26.99 -25.53
N GLY A 232 -60.74 -26.19 -24.58
CA GLY A 232 -60.41 -26.71 -23.26
C GLY A 232 -61.60 -27.34 -22.53
N LEU A 233 -62.84 -26.84 -22.75
CA LEU A 233 -64.05 -27.35 -22.11
C LEU A 233 -64.31 -28.80 -22.48
N GLY A 234 -64.40 -29.11 -23.78
CA GLY A 234 -64.65 -30.47 -24.25
C GLY A 234 -63.54 -31.43 -23.82
N ARG A 235 -62.27 -31.01 -23.92
CA ARG A 235 -61.12 -31.83 -23.48
C ARG A 235 -61.15 -32.19 -22.00
N VAL A 236 -61.50 -31.26 -21.10
CA VAL A 236 -61.56 -31.58 -19.66
C VAL A 236 -62.76 -32.46 -19.33
N VAL A 237 -63.91 -32.24 -19.97
CA VAL A 237 -65.12 -33.05 -19.76
C VAL A 237 -64.91 -34.47 -20.29
N GLU A 238 -64.35 -34.62 -21.48
CA GLU A 238 -63.99 -35.94 -22.06
C GLU A 238 -63.03 -36.69 -21.14
N LYS A 239 -61.93 -36.04 -20.72
CA LYS A 239 -60.94 -36.67 -19.84
C LYS A 239 -61.52 -37.05 -18.47
N LEU A 240 -62.45 -36.25 -17.93
CA LEU A 240 -63.10 -36.56 -16.65
C LEU A 240 -63.88 -37.87 -16.65
N THR A 241 -64.41 -38.31 -17.80
CA THR A 241 -65.13 -39.60 -17.90
C THR A 241 -64.21 -40.80 -17.66
N THR A 242 -62.89 -40.60 -17.74
CA THR A 242 -61.88 -41.66 -17.64
C THR A 242 -61.07 -41.64 -16.33
N VAL A 243 -61.13 -40.54 -15.55
CA VAL A 243 -60.39 -40.43 -14.29
C VAL A 243 -61.17 -41.03 -13.12
N ALA A 244 -60.45 -41.43 -12.06
CA ALA A 244 -61.09 -41.96 -10.86
C ALA A 244 -62.06 -40.92 -10.24
N PRO A 245 -63.23 -41.36 -9.73
CA PRO A 245 -64.19 -40.47 -9.10
C PRO A 245 -63.56 -39.63 -7.97
N GLY A 246 -63.77 -38.31 -8.00
CA GLY A 246 -63.20 -37.36 -7.03
C GLY A 246 -61.87 -36.73 -7.46
N ASN A 247 -61.30 -37.15 -8.59
CA ASN A 247 -60.16 -36.47 -9.19
C ASN A 247 -60.62 -35.32 -10.09
N SER A 248 -59.87 -34.24 -10.08
CA SER A 248 -60.04 -33.11 -10.99
C SER A 248 -59.07 -33.16 -12.16
N VAL A 249 -59.49 -32.64 -13.31
CA VAL A 249 -58.68 -32.50 -14.52
C VAL A 249 -58.43 -31.01 -14.77
N LEU A 250 -57.18 -30.67 -15.06
CA LEU A 250 -56.75 -29.34 -15.49
C LEU A 250 -56.47 -29.36 -17.00
N SER A 251 -56.92 -28.33 -17.72
CA SER A 251 -56.47 -28.07 -19.10
C SER A 251 -55.22 -27.20 -19.10
N ASP A 252 -54.50 -27.19 -20.22
CA ASP A 252 -53.58 -26.09 -20.52
C ASP A 252 -54.36 -24.80 -20.82
N THR A 253 -53.68 -23.66 -20.95
CA THR A 253 -54.27 -22.37 -21.34
C THR A 253 -54.64 -22.36 -22.83
N PHE A 254 -55.77 -21.74 -23.17
CA PHE A 254 -56.25 -21.56 -24.54
C PHE A 254 -57.10 -20.29 -24.64
N PHE A 255 -57.30 -19.76 -25.85
CA PHE A 255 -58.26 -18.69 -26.10
C PHE A 255 -59.67 -19.24 -26.06
N TYR A 256 -60.57 -18.57 -25.34
CA TYR A 256 -61.95 -19.02 -25.21
C TYR A 256 -62.92 -17.95 -25.70
N VAL A 257 -63.80 -18.32 -26.63
CA VAL A 257 -64.75 -17.38 -27.23
C VAL A 257 -65.73 -16.81 -26.21
N PRO A 258 -66.30 -17.61 -25.28
CA PRO A 258 -67.18 -17.09 -24.22
C PRO A 258 -66.53 -16.08 -23.26
N THR A 259 -65.20 -16.03 -23.17
CA THR A 259 -64.45 -15.02 -22.39
C THR A 259 -64.01 -13.84 -23.25
N SER A 260 -64.64 -13.62 -24.41
CA SER A 260 -64.26 -12.58 -25.37
C SER A 260 -62.81 -12.68 -25.86
N GLY A 261 -62.24 -13.90 -25.82
CA GLY A 261 -60.87 -14.17 -26.26
C GLY A 261 -59.82 -14.08 -25.17
N GLU A 262 -60.19 -13.79 -23.92
CA GLU A 262 -59.23 -13.81 -22.82
C GLU A 262 -58.66 -15.24 -22.63
N PRO A 263 -57.34 -15.39 -22.47
CA PRO A 263 -56.72 -16.68 -22.19
C PRO A 263 -57.15 -17.22 -20.82
N VAL A 264 -57.69 -18.43 -20.82
CA VAL A 264 -58.11 -19.12 -19.60
C VAL A 264 -57.63 -20.56 -19.61
N PHE A 265 -57.63 -21.18 -18.44
CA PHE A 265 -57.53 -22.63 -18.32
C PHE A 265 -58.73 -23.15 -17.53
N PHE A 266 -59.15 -24.36 -17.87
CA PHE A 266 -60.24 -25.03 -17.18
C PHE A 266 -59.72 -25.94 -16.09
N LEU A 267 -60.48 -25.97 -15.01
CA LEU A 267 -60.38 -26.99 -13.98
C LEU A 267 -61.75 -27.64 -13.84
N ALA A 268 -61.80 -28.96 -13.96
CA ALA A 268 -63.05 -29.70 -13.94
C ALA A 268 -62.98 -30.84 -12.92
N ALA A 269 -64.09 -31.12 -12.25
CA ALA A 269 -64.23 -32.29 -11.38
C ALA A 269 -65.58 -32.97 -11.61
N ALA A 270 -65.61 -34.29 -11.48
CA ALA A 270 -66.84 -35.05 -11.65
C ALA A 270 -67.78 -34.89 -10.44
N VAL A 271 -69.04 -34.57 -10.71
CA VAL A 271 -70.11 -34.41 -9.73
C VAL A 271 -70.77 -35.76 -9.49
N ARG A 272 -71.08 -36.04 -8.21
CA ARG A 272 -71.63 -37.34 -7.80
C ARG A 272 -72.96 -37.20 -7.06
N SER A 273 -73.91 -38.04 -7.44
CA SER A 273 -75.13 -38.27 -6.68
C SER A 273 -75.13 -39.70 -6.15
N GLY A 274 -74.88 -39.88 -4.85
CA GLY A 274 -74.68 -41.21 -4.26
C GLY A 274 -73.45 -41.92 -4.83
N THR A 275 -73.64 -43.07 -5.47
CA THR A 275 -72.55 -43.82 -6.13
C THR A 275 -72.25 -43.36 -7.54
N ASP A 276 -73.21 -42.69 -8.19
CA ASP A 276 -73.23 -42.49 -9.63
C ASP A 276 -72.55 -41.17 -10.02
N LEU A 277 -71.88 -41.18 -11.17
CA LEU A 277 -71.31 -39.99 -11.79
C LEU A 277 -72.42 -39.37 -12.65
N VAL A 278 -72.89 -38.18 -12.26
CA VAL A 278 -74.04 -37.53 -12.90
C VAL A 278 -73.65 -36.42 -13.87
N GLY A 279 -72.41 -35.92 -13.79
CA GLY A 279 -71.90 -34.89 -14.69
C GLY A 279 -70.60 -34.27 -14.19
N ALA A 280 -70.26 -33.09 -14.71
CA ALA A 280 -69.07 -32.33 -14.32
C ALA A 280 -69.43 -30.94 -13.80
N LEU A 281 -68.65 -30.50 -12.80
CA LEU A 281 -68.50 -29.11 -12.45
C LEU A 281 -67.21 -28.64 -13.12
N VAL A 282 -67.33 -27.69 -14.03
CA VAL A 282 -66.21 -27.10 -14.75
C VAL A 282 -66.09 -25.65 -14.33
N THR A 283 -64.88 -25.18 -14.07
CA THR A 283 -64.64 -23.78 -13.75
C THR A 283 -63.50 -23.21 -14.55
N GLU A 284 -63.70 -21.97 -14.98
CA GLU A 284 -62.69 -21.17 -15.64
C GLU A 284 -61.82 -20.45 -14.62
N VAL A 285 -60.52 -20.58 -14.78
CA VAL A 285 -59.54 -19.81 -13.99
C VAL A 285 -58.82 -18.86 -14.94
N PRO A 286 -58.83 -17.55 -14.63
CA PRO A 286 -58.12 -16.58 -15.46
C PRO A 286 -56.61 -16.78 -15.35
N VAL A 287 -55.89 -16.57 -16.46
CA VAL A 287 -54.43 -16.61 -16.47
C VAL A 287 -53.79 -15.73 -15.39
N ARG A 288 -54.45 -14.64 -14.99
CA ARG A 288 -54.00 -13.77 -13.90
C ARG A 288 -53.66 -14.53 -12.61
N ALA A 289 -54.38 -15.61 -12.29
CA ALA A 289 -54.07 -16.44 -11.13
C ALA A 289 -52.66 -17.07 -11.21
N LEU A 290 -52.21 -17.48 -12.40
CA LEU A 290 -50.84 -17.96 -12.63
C LEU A 290 -49.84 -16.81 -12.62
N THR A 291 -50.18 -15.69 -13.27
CA THR A 291 -49.34 -14.48 -13.29
C THR A 291 -49.05 -13.99 -11.86
N ASP A 292 -50.05 -13.94 -10.99
CA ASP A 292 -49.88 -13.48 -9.60
C ASP A 292 -48.99 -14.42 -8.78
N VAL A 293 -49.08 -15.73 -9.00
CA VAL A 293 -48.20 -16.72 -8.34
C VAL A 293 -46.75 -16.53 -8.80
N MET A 294 -46.53 -16.37 -10.10
CA MET A 294 -45.20 -16.19 -10.66
C MET A 294 -44.58 -14.87 -10.21
N THR A 295 -45.30 -13.76 -10.36
CA THR A 295 -44.81 -12.41 -10.05
C THR A 295 -44.86 -12.06 -8.56
N ALA A 296 -45.48 -12.90 -7.72
CA ALA A 296 -45.83 -12.59 -6.33
C ALA A 296 -46.67 -11.30 -6.18
N GLY A 297 -47.63 -11.13 -7.10
CA GLY A 297 -48.43 -9.92 -7.27
C GLY A 297 -47.53 -8.71 -7.55
N GLU A 298 -46.77 -8.79 -8.64
CA GLU A 298 -45.82 -7.74 -9.08
C GLU A 298 -44.73 -7.40 -8.03
N GLY A 299 -44.42 -8.38 -7.17
CA GLY A 299 -43.49 -8.27 -6.06
C GLY A 299 -42.05 -8.69 -6.37
N TRP A 300 -41.55 -8.46 -7.58
CA TRP A 300 -40.25 -8.98 -8.06
C TRP A 300 -39.08 -8.65 -7.13
N GLN A 301 -39.01 -7.43 -6.59
CA GLN A 301 -37.95 -7.02 -5.67
C GLN A 301 -38.00 -7.80 -4.35
N ARG A 302 -39.20 -8.18 -3.87
CA ARG A 302 -39.37 -9.03 -2.68
C ARG A 302 -38.93 -10.47 -2.94
N LEU A 303 -38.99 -10.93 -4.19
CA LEU A 303 -38.42 -12.20 -4.64
C LEU A 303 -36.90 -12.13 -4.87
N GLY A 304 -36.28 -10.95 -4.71
CA GLY A 304 -34.86 -10.73 -4.97
C GLY A 304 -34.54 -10.51 -6.45
N LEU A 305 -35.51 -10.39 -7.33
CA LEU A 305 -35.30 -10.26 -8.78
C LEU A 305 -34.84 -8.87 -9.24
N GLY A 306 -34.62 -7.94 -8.31
CA GLY A 306 -34.01 -6.65 -8.65
C GLY A 306 -34.86 -5.78 -9.58
N ALA A 307 -34.19 -4.98 -10.42
CA ALA A 307 -34.84 -3.98 -11.25
C ALA A 307 -35.36 -4.55 -12.59
N SER A 308 -34.73 -5.58 -13.14
CA SER A 308 -35.06 -6.18 -14.43
C SER A 308 -35.55 -7.63 -14.33
N GLY A 309 -35.30 -8.31 -13.21
CA GLY A 309 -35.59 -9.72 -13.13
C GLY A 309 -37.08 -10.00 -13.07
N GLU A 310 -37.44 -11.15 -13.64
CA GLU A 310 -38.82 -11.60 -13.79
C GLU A 310 -38.92 -13.13 -13.73
N SER A 311 -40.16 -13.62 -13.70
CA SER A 311 -40.44 -15.04 -13.78
C SER A 311 -41.78 -15.28 -14.45
N TYR A 312 -41.84 -16.27 -15.33
CA TYR A 312 -43.01 -16.56 -16.14
C TYR A 312 -43.08 -18.06 -16.47
N ILE A 313 -44.23 -18.49 -16.98
CA ILE A 313 -44.46 -19.87 -17.43
C ILE A 313 -44.54 -19.90 -18.95
N VAL A 314 -43.95 -20.94 -19.55
CA VAL A 314 -44.04 -21.24 -20.98
C VAL A 314 -44.66 -22.63 -21.16
N GLY A 315 -45.60 -22.75 -22.08
CA GLY A 315 -46.28 -24.01 -22.41
C GLY A 315 -45.46 -24.91 -23.34
N GLY A 316 -45.94 -26.13 -23.55
CA GLY A 316 -45.32 -27.11 -24.45
C GLY A 316 -45.30 -26.68 -25.93
N ASP A 317 -46.18 -25.75 -26.31
CA ASP A 317 -46.21 -25.07 -27.60
C ASP A 317 -45.20 -23.90 -27.72
N ARG A 318 -44.39 -23.69 -26.67
CA ARG A 318 -43.37 -22.63 -26.56
C ARG A 318 -43.94 -21.21 -26.54
N THR A 319 -45.19 -21.02 -26.14
CA THR A 319 -45.79 -19.69 -25.93
C THR A 319 -46.01 -19.40 -24.45
N LEU A 320 -46.14 -18.12 -24.09
CA LEU A 320 -46.37 -17.71 -22.70
C LEU A 320 -47.68 -18.28 -22.12
N ARG A 321 -47.66 -18.60 -20.82
CA ARG A 321 -48.83 -18.97 -20.00
C ARG A 321 -49.11 -17.98 -18.87
N THR A 322 -48.23 -16.99 -18.69
CA THR A 322 -48.36 -15.88 -17.75
C THR A 322 -47.94 -14.59 -18.42
N GLU A 323 -48.40 -13.47 -17.88
CA GLU A 323 -47.95 -12.17 -18.33
C GLU A 323 -46.53 -11.89 -17.82
N THR A 324 -45.75 -11.18 -18.64
CA THR A 324 -44.37 -10.85 -18.34
C THR A 324 -44.26 -9.51 -17.64
N ARG A 325 -43.12 -9.28 -16.98
CA ARG A 325 -42.88 -8.01 -16.29
C ARG A 325 -42.89 -6.82 -17.24
N ALA A 326 -42.29 -6.98 -18.42
CA ALA A 326 -42.26 -5.94 -19.44
C ALA A 326 -43.68 -5.54 -19.91
N TRP A 327 -44.58 -6.50 -20.08
CA TRP A 327 -45.98 -6.22 -20.41
C TRP A 327 -46.69 -5.47 -19.28
N LEU A 328 -46.53 -5.92 -18.03
CA LEU A 328 -47.21 -5.33 -16.88
C LEU A 328 -46.73 -3.92 -16.54
N GLU A 329 -45.45 -3.61 -16.76
CA GLU A 329 -44.87 -2.29 -16.46
C GLU A 329 -45.13 -1.26 -17.58
N ASP A 330 -44.99 -1.65 -18.86
CA ASP A 330 -45.19 -0.75 -20.01
C ASP A 330 -45.62 -1.52 -21.28
N PRO A 331 -46.94 -1.73 -21.49
CA PRO A 331 -47.46 -2.41 -22.67
C PRO A 331 -47.05 -1.78 -24.00
N ALA A 332 -46.95 -0.46 -24.07
CA ALA A 332 -46.65 0.25 -25.33
C ALA A 332 -45.18 0.02 -25.76
N ASP A 333 -44.27 0.07 -24.79
CA ASP A 333 -42.87 -0.26 -25.03
C ASP A 333 -42.68 -1.76 -25.31
N TYR A 334 -43.43 -2.64 -24.61
CA TYR A 334 -43.46 -4.07 -24.91
C TYR A 334 -43.83 -4.33 -26.38
N LEU A 335 -44.94 -3.78 -26.86
CA LEU A 335 -45.42 -3.96 -28.25
C LEU A 335 -44.39 -3.45 -29.25
N SER A 336 -43.77 -2.30 -28.96
CA SER A 336 -42.71 -1.71 -29.80
C SER A 336 -41.50 -2.64 -29.93
N ARG A 337 -41.04 -3.23 -28.81
CA ARG A 337 -39.92 -4.18 -28.79
C ARG A 337 -40.29 -5.51 -29.43
N HIS A 338 -41.51 -6.00 -29.22
CA HIS A 338 -42.03 -7.21 -29.84
C HIS A 338 -42.01 -7.09 -31.37
N LEU A 339 -42.60 -6.02 -31.90
CA LEU A 339 -42.62 -5.75 -33.34
C LEU A 339 -41.21 -5.66 -33.91
N ALA A 340 -40.29 -4.98 -33.21
CA ALA A 340 -38.89 -4.87 -33.65
C ALA A 340 -38.14 -6.22 -33.66
N GLN A 341 -38.51 -7.14 -32.77
CA GLN A 341 -37.84 -8.44 -32.62
C GLN A 341 -38.38 -9.50 -33.60
N PHE A 342 -39.69 -9.51 -33.88
CA PHE A 342 -40.34 -10.54 -34.69
C PHE A 342 -40.76 -10.09 -36.08
N ASP A 343 -40.88 -8.77 -36.33
CA ASP A 343 -41.39 -8.21 -37.59
C ASP A 343 -42.77 -8.80 -37.98
N ASP A 344 -43.61 -9.06 -36.96
CA ASP A 344 -44.96 -9.61 -37.10
C ASP A 344 -46.00 -8.62 -36.53
N PRO A 345 -46.55 -7.74 -37.39
CA PRO A 345 -47.62 -6.82 -37.00
C PRO A 345 -48.87 -7.56 -36.54
N GLY A 346 -49.22 -8.70 -37.16
CA GLY A 346 -50.44 -9.43 -36.83
C GLY A 346 -50.42 -9.99 -35.40
N ALA A 347 -49.30 -10.57 -35.00
CA ALA A 347 -49.12 -11.00 -33.61
C ALA A 347 -49.10 -9.82 -32.63
N THR A 348 -48.51 -8.69 -33.02
CA THR A 348 -48.46 -7.48 -32.18
C THR A 348 -49.86 -6.89 -31.97
N ASP A 349 -50.63 -6.75 -33.05
CA ASP A 349 -52.02 -6.27 -33.04
C ASP A 349 -52.90 -7.22 -32.22
N LEU A 350 -52.67 -8.54 -32.31
CA LEU A 350 -53.37 -9.54 -31.52
C LEU A 350 -53.10 -9.38 -30.01
N ILE A 351 -51.85 -9.14 -29.61
CA ILE A 351 -51.50 -8.89 -28.20
C ILE A 351 -52.19 -7.62 -27.68
N GLU A 352 -52.17 -6.54 -28.47
CA GLU A 352 -52.83 -5.28 -28.12
C GLU A 352 -54.34 -5.46 -27.96
N LEU A 353 -54.96 -6.18 -28.89
CA LEU A 353 -56.39 -6.41 -28.94
C LEU A 353 -56.90 -7.32 -27.82
N ILE A 354 -56.20 -8.42 -27.54
CA ILE A 354 -56.53 -9.33 -26.44
C ILE A 354 -56.16 -8.70 -25.09
N GLY A 355 -55.23 -7.76 -25.08
CA GLY A 355 -54.72 -7.15 -23.86
C GLY A 355 -53.82 -8.08 -23.05
N SER A 356 -53.18 -9.07 -23.70
CA SER A 356 -52.25 -9.98 -23.03
C SER A 356 -51.31 -10.66 -24.04
N PRO A 357 -50.01 -10.87 -23.71
CA PRO A 357 -49.06 -11.58 -24.56
C PRO A 357 -49.16 -13.11 -24.44
N VAL A 358 -50.00 -13.60 -23.52
CA VAL A 358 -50.21 -15.02 -23.25
C VAL A 358 -50.74 -15.73 -24.51
N LEU A 359 -50.22 -16.93 -24.78
CA LEU A 359 -50.45 -17.72 -26.01
C LEU A 359 -49.95 -17.11 -27.33
N VAL A 360 -49.60 -15.83 -27.37
CA VAL A 360 -49.10 -15.17 -28.59
C VAL A 360 -47.59 -15.08 -28.61
N GLN A 361 -46.98 -14.64 -27.51
CA GLN A 361 -45.53 -14.42 -27.42
C GLN A 361 -44.77 -15.76 -27.44
N PRO A 362 -43.98 -16.05 -28.49
CA PRO A 362 -43.11 -17.23 -28.49
C PRO A 362 -41.89 -17.01 -27.59
N VAL A 363 -41.45 -18.09 -26.95
CA VAL A 363 -40.22 -18.14 -26.15
C VAL A 363 -39.43 -19.37 -26.56
N ASP A 364 -38.56 -19.21 -27.56
CA ASP A 364 -37.70 -20.29 -28.05
C ASP A 364 -36.23 -20.05 -27.68
N ASN A 365 -35.81 -20.66 -26.58
CA ASN A 365 -34.41 -20.65 -26.15
C ASN A 365 -34.03 -21.93 -25.41
N ALA A 366 -32.75 -22.06 -25.06
CA ALA A 366 -32.22 -23.23 -24.37
C ALA A 366 -32.86 -23.46 -22.99
N ALA A 367 -33.20 -22.39 -22.26
CA ALA A 367 -33.83 -22.50 -20.95
C ALA A 367 -35.23 -23.15 -21.05
N VAL A 368 -36.03 -22.74 -22.03
CA VAL A 368 -37.35 -23.34 -22.28
C VAL A 368 -37.22 -24.77 -22.81
N THR A 369 -36.31 -25.00 -23.77
CA THR A 369 -36.13 -26.33 -24.39
C THR A 369 -35.74 -27.38 -23.35
N GLU A 370 -34.70 -27.13 -22.57
CA GLU A 370 -34.26 -28.06 -21.51
C GLU A 370 -35.35 -28.31 -20.47
N SER A 371 -36.08 -27.25 -20.10
CA SER A 371 -37.16 -27.35 -19.11
C SER A 371 -38.35 -28.19 -19.60
N LEU A 372 -38.76 -28.05 -20.86
CA LEU A 372 -39.85 -28.83 -21.44
C LEU A 372 -39.46 -30.30 -21.68
N ASP A 373 -38.15 -30.57 -21.83
CA ASP A 373 -37.59 -31.93 -21.88
C ASP A 373 -37.42 -32.56 -20.48
N GLY A 374 -37.79 -31.83 -19.41
CA GLY A 374 -37.77 -32.29 -18.03
C GLY A 374 -36.45 -32.03 -17.28
N ASN A 375 -35.52 -31.28 -17.87
CA ASN A 375 -34.25 -30.92 -17.26
C ASN A 375 -34.30 -29.54 -16.59
N GLN A 376 -33.36 -29.27 -15.69
CA GLN A 376 -33.12 -27.93 -15.19
C GLN A 376 -32.06 -27.23 -16.05
N PHE A 377 -32.18 -25.91 -16.18
CA PHE A 377 -31.19 -25.07 -16.86
C PHE A 377 -30.75 -23.91 -15.97
N SER A 378 -29.47 -23.54 -16.08
CA SER A 378 -28.90 -22.29 -15.58
C SER A 378 -27.89 -21.80 -16.61
N GLY A 379 -27.96 -20.52 -16.98
CA GLY A 379 -26.99 -19.94 -17.89
C GLY A 379 -27.50 -18.69 -18.60
N THR A 380 -26.74 -18.21 -19.58
CA THR A 380 -27.11 -17.02 -20.35
C THR A 380 -27.88 -17.40 -21.61
N VAL A 381 -29.03 -16.78 -21.82
CA VAL A 381 -29.87 -16.94 -23.01
C VAL A 381 -30.26 -15.56 -23.57
N LYS A 382 -30.94 -15.57 -24.72
CA LYS A 382 -31.75 -14.42 -25.13
C LYS A 382 -33.19 -14.70 -24.72
N ASN A 383 -33.83 -13.71 -24.12
CA ASN A 383 -35.22 -13.80 -23.74
C ASN A 383 -36.16 -13.57 -24.93
N TYR A 384 -37.45 -13.54 -24.65
CA TYR A 384 -38.54 -13.39 -25.61
C TYR A 384 -38.52 -12.02 -26.35
N LEU A 385 -37.84 -11.01 -25.80
CA LEU A 385 -37.60 -9.71 -26.47
C LEU A 385 -36.18 -9.58 -27.06
N GLY A 386 -35.44 -10.68 -27.17
CA GLY A 386 -34.08 -10.69 -27.73
C GLY A 386 -33.00 -10.11 -26.81
N THR A 387 -33.35 -9.74 -25.57
CA THR A 387 -32.42 -9.21 -24.57
C THR A 387 -31.59 -10.34 -23.97
N LYS A 388 -30.30 -10.09 -23.74
CA LYS A 388 -29.41 -11.09 -23.10
C LYS A 388 -29.70 -11.14 -21.60
N THR A 389 -30.19 -12.28 -21.15
CA THR A 389 -30.54 -12.52 -19.75
C THR A 389 -29.71 -13.67 -19.18
N LEU A 390 -29.47 -13.62 -17.88
CA LEU A 390 -29.09 -14.79 -17.10
C LEU A 390 -30.37 -15.44 -16.63
N ALA A 391 -30.58 -16.71 -16.95
CA ALA A 391 -31.83 -17.43 -16.72
C ALA A 391 -31.57 -18.74 -15.97
N ALA A 392 -32.51 -19.09 -15.10
CA ALA A 392 -32.69 -20.40 -14.53
C ALA A 392 -34.10 -20.90 -14.87
N SER A 393 -34.22 -22.14 -15.32
CA SER A 393 -35.52 -22.75 -15.62
C SER A 393 -35.61 -24.20 -15.17
N GLY A 394 -36.83 -24.70 -15.09
CA GLY A 394 -37.11 -26.07 -14.70
C GLY A 394 -38.59 -26.45 -14.89
N PRO A 395 -38.88 -27.75 -15.06
CA PRO A 395 -40.22 -28.24 -15.31
C PRO A 395 -41.11 -28.06 -14.08
N ALA A 396 -42.40 -27.81 -14.30
CA ALA A 396 -43.41 -27.89 -13.26
C ALA A 396 -44.16 -29.22 -13.36
N ALA A 397 -44.23 -29.97 -12.26
CA ALA A 397 -44.91 -31.26 -12.18
C ALA A 397 -46.43 -31.09 -11.98
N VAL A 398 -47.10 -30.38 -12.89
CA VAL A 398 -48.55 -30.21 -12.86
C VAL A 398 -49.20 -31.22 -13.79
N GLU A 399 -49.93 -32.19 -13.23
CA GLU A 399 -50.58 -33.24 -14.02
C GLU A 399 -51.55 -32.65 -15.05
N GLY A 400 -51.36 -33.04 -16.31
CA GLY A 400 -52.21 -32.66 -17.45
C GLY A 400 -51.63 -31.59 -18.36
N VAL A 401 -50.54 -30.92 -17.95
CA VAL A 401 -49.91 -29.84 -18.71
C VAL A 401 -48.39 -30.03 -18.75
N ASN A 402 -47.74 -29.51 -19.78
CA ASN A 402 -46.28 -29.46 -19.88
C ASN A 402 -45.81 -28.01 -19.79
N TRP A 403 -45.34 -27.60 -18.62
CA TRP A 403 -45.00 -26.21 -18.32
C TRP A 403 -43.53 -26.08 -17.91
N ALA A 404 -42.86 -25.10 -18.52
CA ALA A 404 -41.54 -24.64 -18.13
C ALA A 404 -41.65 -23.37 -17.30
N VAL A 405 -41.08 -23.38 -16.10
CA VAL A 405 -40.95 -22.18 -15.27
C VAL A 405 -39.60 -21.54 -15.56
N VAL A 406 -39.61 -20.30 -15.99
CA VAL A 406 -38.41 -19.53 -16.30
C VAL A 406 -38.29 -18.37 -15.31
N VAL A 407 -37.09 -18.17 -14.78
CA VAL A 407 -36.71 -17.02 -13.98
C VAL A 407 -35.48 -16.41 -14.60
N GLU A 408 -35.50 -15.11 -14.86
CA GLU A 408 -34.38 -14.45 -15.53
C GLU A 408 -34.14 -13.03 -15.02
N ILE A 409 -32.95 -12.51 -15.32
CA ILE A 409 -32.54 -11.13 -15.04
C ILE A 409 -31.67 -10.62 -16.19
N ASP A 410 -31.76 -9.33 -16.51
CA ASP A 410 -30.93 -8.75 -17.56
C ASP A 410 -29.44 -8.86 -17.20
N LYS A 411 -28.64 -9.27 -18.18
CA LYS A 411 -27.19 -9.34 -17.98
C LYS A 411 -26.62 -7.95 -17.66
N SER A 412 -27.21 -6.89 -18.22
CA SER A 412 -26.81 -5.50 -17.99
C SER A 412 -26.96 -5.08 -16.51
N GLU A 413 -27.98 -5.56 -15.79
CA GLU A 413 -28.16 -5.29 -14.36
C GLU A 413 -27.05 -5.96 -13.54
N SER A 414 -26.79 -7.25 -13.80
CA SER A 414 -25.71 -8.00 -13.16
C SER A 414 -24.33 -7.36 -13.42
N ASP A 415 -24.10 -6.87 -14.63
CA ASP A 415 -22.86 -6.19 -15.02
C ASP A 415 -22.75 -4.79 -14.40
N THR A 416 -23.88 -4.10 -14.18
CA THR A 416 -23.91 -2.80 -13.51
C THR A 416 -23.53 -2.94 -12.04
N ALA A 417 -24.02 -3.97 -11.34
CA ALA A 417 -23.60 -4.30 -9.98
C ALA A 417 -22.07 -4.52 -9.93
N LEU A 418 -21.53 -5.31 -10.85
CA LEU A 418 -20.09 -5.53 -11.00
C LEU A 418 -19.33 -4.22 -11.26
N ASN A 419 -19.77 -3.42 -12.24
CA ASN A 419 -19.12 -2.16 -12.61
C ASN A 419 -19.08 -1.14 -11.46
N SER A 420 -20.12 -1.12 -10.61
CA SER A 420 -20.14 -0.26 -9.42
C SER A 420 -19.04 -0.63 -8.42
N LEU A 421 -18.82 -1.93 -8.21
CA LEU A 421 -17.79 -2.49 -7.34
C LEU A 421 -16.40 -2.23 -7.92
N LEU A 422 -16.25 -2.35 -9.24
CA LEU A 422 -15.01 -2.00 -9.95
C LEU A 422 -14.64 -0.52 -9.83
N ARG A 423 -15.62 0.40 -9.94
CA ARG A 423 -15.37 1.84 -9.73
C ARG A 423 -14.86 2.11 -8.31
N ARG A 424 -15.43 1.46 -7.29
CA ARG A 424 -14.97 1.59 -5.89
C ARG A 424 -13.54 1.06 -5.72
N PHE A 425 -13.22 -0.11 -6.27
CA PHE A 425 -11.84 -0.62 -6.24
C PHE A 425 -10.86 0.26 -7.00
N ALA A 426 -11.25 0.78 -8.16
CA ALA A 426 -10.42 1.71 -8.93
C ALA A 426 -10.13 2.99 -8.15
N LEU A 427 -11.11 3.53 -7.42
CA LEU A 427 -10.90 4.69 -6.53
C LEU A 427 -9.93 4.36 -5.38
N VAL A 428 -10.08 3.20 -4.74
CA VAL A 428 -9.15 2.75 -3.69
C VAL A 428 -7.75 2.60 -4.25
N LEU A 429 -7.60 1.98 -5.42
CA LEU A 429 -6.31 1.81 -6.09
C LEU A 429 -5.69 3.16 -6.51
N ALA A 430 -6.51 4.10 -6.99
CA ALA A 430 -6.08 5.45 -7.36
C ALA A 430 -5.54 6.24 -6.15
N ILE A 431 -5.98 5.93 -4.93
CA ILE A 431 -5.45 6.51 -3.69
C ILE A 431 -4.23 5.72 -3.19
N LEU A 432 -4.30 4.39 -3.24
CA LEU A 432 -3.28 3.50 -2.67
C LEU A 432 -1.97 3.53 -3.44
N LEU A 433 -1.99 3.54 -4.78
CA LEU A 433 -0.75 3.53 -5.59
C LEU A 433 0.10 4.79 -5.34
N PRO A 434 -0.44 6.02 -5.37
CA PRO A 434 0.32 7.21 -4.97
C PRO A 434 0.80 7.15 -3.52
N ALA A 435 -0.03 6.68 -2.59
CA ALA A 435 0.35 6.55 -1.18
C ALA A 435 1.55 5.61 -0.99
N ILE A 436 1.56 4.46 -1.68
CA ILE A 436 2.68 3.51 -1.68
C ILE A 436 3.92 4.12 -2.32
N ALA A 437 3.78 4.85 -3.43
CA ALA A 437 4.90 5.52 -4.07
C ALA A 437 5.52 6.59 -3.14
N ILE A 438 4.67 7.42 -2.52
CA ILE A 438 5.11 8.45 -1.56
C ILE A 438 5.78 7.80 -0.35
N PHE A 439 5.16 6.76 0.23
CA PHE A 439 5.69 6.05 1.38
C PHE A 439 6.99 5.31 1.07
N GLY A 440 7.09 4.65 -0.09
CA GLY A 440 8.30 3.97 -0.51
C GLY A 440 9.46 4.95 -0.77
N VAL A 441 9.18 6.12 -1.35
CA VAL A 441 10.17 7.19 -1.49
C VAL A 441 10.54 7.79 -0.14
N PHE A 442 9.58 7.97 0.77
CA PHE A 442 9.83 8.43 2.14
C PHE A 442 10.75 7.45 2.88
N LEU A 443 10.40 6.17 2.92
CA LEU A 443 11.17 5.11 3.59
C LEU A 443 12.58 4.97 3.00
N ALA A 444 12.71 4.99 1.67
CA ALA A 444 14.00 4.98 1.00
C ALA A 444 14.86 6.20 1.38
N ARG A 445 14.25 7.38 1.55
CA ARG A 445 14.96 8.58 2.01
C ARG A 445 15.38 8.47 3.48
N THR A 446 14.54 7.93 4.34
CA THR A 446 14.82 7.76 5.77
C THR A 446 15.99 6.81 6.00
N LEU A 447 16.08 5.72 5.21
CA LEU A 447 17.18 4.75 5.32
C LEU A 447 18.46 5.21 4.62
N THR A 448 18.35 5.81 3.42
CA THR A 448 19.57 6.09 2.62
C THR A 448 20.30 7.37 3.06
N LYS A 449 19.59 8.36 3.63
CA LYS A 449 20.24 9.62 4.05
C LYS A 449 21.31 9.40 5.14
N PRO A 450 21.03 8.74 6.29
CA PRO A 450 22.04 8.49 7.32
C PRO A 450 23.22 7.68 6.79
N ALA A 451 22.96 6.67 5.96
CA ALA A 451 24.01 5.86 5.34
C ALA A 451 24.96 6.70 4.46
N GLN A 452 24.44 7.65 3.68
CA GLN A 452 25.27 8.56 2.90
C GLN A 452 26.09 9.51 3.76
N THR A 453 25.53 9.96 4.90
CA THR A 453 26.28 10.76 5.87
C THR A 453 27.47 9.97 6.42
N LEU A 454 27.27 8.71 6.83
CA LEU A 454 28.34 7.82 7.31
C LEU A 454 29.44 7.60 6.27
N VAL A 455 29.06 7.32 5.02
CA VAL A 455 30.02 7.12 3.92
C VAL A 455 30.88 8.36 3.72
N ARG A 456 30.27 9.56 3.70
CA ARG A 456 31.02 10.83 3.56
C ARG A 456 31.90 11.13 4.77
N SER A 457 31.42 10.87 5.99
CA SER A 457 32.23 11.02 7.20
C SER A 457 33.45 10.09 7.17
N ALA A 458 33.27 8.84 6.73
CA ALA A 458 34.36 7.89 6.59
C ALA A 458 35.38 8.32 5.52
N GLU A 459 34.91 8.83 4.37
CA GLU A 459 35.77 9.40 3.32
C GLU A 459 36.60 10.60 3.82
N ARG A 460 36.01 11.48 4.64
CA ARG A 460 36.72 12.63 5.24
C ARG A 460 37.78 12.19 6.25
N ILE A 461 37.44 11.29 7.16
CA ILE A 461 38.38 10.74 8.15
C ILE A 461 39.55 10.03 7.46
N ALA A 462 39.26 9.23 6.42
CA ALA A 462 40.32 8.58 5.61
C ALA A 462 41.19 9.59 4.85
N GLY A 463 40.67 10.79 4.57
CA GLY A 463 41.39 11.90 3.94
C GLY A 463 42.24 12.75 4.89
N GLY A 464 42.29 12.41 6.19
CA GLY A 464 43.06 13.13 7.21
C GLY A 464 42.31 14.26 7.92
N ASP A 465 41.01 14.42 7.65
CA ASP A 465 40.17 15.41 8.33
C ASP A 465 39.54 14.80 9.58
N LEU A 466 40.30 14.82 10.68
CA LEU A 466 39.94 14.17 11.95
C LEU A 466 39.04 15.02 12.87
N ASP A 467 38.95 16.34 12.62
CA ASP A 467 38.09 17.29 13.36
C ASP A 467 36.61 17.22 12.91
N THR A 468 36.19 16.08 12.36
CA THR A 468 34.82 15.89 11.91
C THR A 468 33.92 15.40 13.03
N GLU A 469 33.07 16.29 13.54
CA GLU A 469 31.98 15.93 14.43
C GLU A 469 30.97 15.03 13.69
N ILE A 470 31.05 13.71 13.94
CA ILE A 470 30.10 12.75 13.36
C ILE A 470 28.74 12.99 14.00
N SER A 471 27.82 13.53 13.22
CA SER A 471 26.46 13.86 13.65
C SER A 471 25.78 12.65 14.32
N ASP A 472 25.02 12.88 15.39
CA ASP A 472 24.24 11.82 16.03
C ASP A 472 23.16 11.29 15.06
N LEU A 473 23.34 10.06 14.57
CA LEU A 473 22.42 9.38 13.65
C LEU A 473 21.37 8.53 14.38
N GLY A 474 21.26 8.67 15.71
CA GLY A 474 20.25 8.03 16.54
C GLY A 474 20.73 6.76 17.26
N GLN A 475 19.78 6.03 17.85
CA GLN A 475 20.03 4.81 18.66
C GLN A 475 19.72 3.52 17.88
N ASN A 476 20.06 3.47 16.60
CA ASN A 476 19.97 2.28 15.77
C ASN A 476 21.36 1.83 15.29
N GLU A 477 21.42 0.78 14.48
CA GLU A 477 22.65 0.20 13.96
C GLU A 477 23.49 1.20 13.14
N LEU A 478 22.85 2.15 12.44
CA LEU A 478 23.55 3.22 11.71
C LEU A 478 24.16 4.25 12.67
N GLY A 479 23.47 4.55 13.78
CA GLY A 479 24.01 5.37 14.86
C GLY A 479 25.18 4.72 15.59
N ASP A 480 25.12 3.41 15.83
CA ASP A 480 26.24 2.64 16.38
C ASP A 480 27.47 2.70 15.47
N LEU A 481 27.26 2.53 14.16
CA LEU A 481 28.33 2.64 13.18
C LEU A 481 28.98 4.04 13.19
N GLY A 482 28.16 5.10 13.33
CA GLY A 482 28.64 6.47 13.46
C GLY A 482 29.47 6.70 14.72
N ARG A 483 29.02 6.17 15.86
CA ARG A 483 29.76 6.22 17.13
C ARG A 483 31.10 5.48 17.06
N GLN A 484 31.13 4.30 16.43
CA GLN A 484 32.37 3.54 16.24
C GLN A 484 33.35 4.27 15.33
N LEU A 485 32.87 4.82 14.21
CA LEU A 485 33.67 5.63 13.30
C LEU A 485 34.26 6.87 14.01
N GLY A 486 33.50 7.49 14.92
CA GLY A 486 33.97 8.61 15.73
C GLY A 486 34.96 8.20 16.83
N GLY A 487 34.91 6.94 17.28
CA GLY A 487 35.96 6.34 18.10
C GLY A 487 37.29 6.23 17.35
N VAL A 488 37.25 5.82 16.08
CA VAL A 488 38.44 5.73 15.22
C VAL A 488 39.05 7.11 14.96
N ALA A 489 38.23 8.12 14.64
CA ALA A 489 38.72 9.49 14.43
C ALA A 489 39.47 10.05 15.64
N ARG A 490 38.88 9.93 16.84
CA ARG A 490 39.51 10.38 18.11
C ARG A 490 40.80 9.62 18.43
N GLN A 491 40.86 8.33 18.11
CA GLN A 491 42.07 7.54 18.31
C GLN A 491 43.22 8.05 17.42
N LEU A 492 42.93 8.36 16.15
CA LEU A 492 43.92 8.91 15.22
C LEU A 492 44.40 10.30 15.66
N GLU A 493 43.49 11.17 16.10
CA GLU A 493 43.82 12.51 16.62
C GLU A 493 44.74 12.43 17.84
N SER A 494 44.44 11.52 18.78
CA SER A 494 45.28 11.32 19.97
C SER A 494 46.69 10.81 19.64
N GLN A 495 46.86 10.05 18.56
CA GLN A 495 48.18 9.58 18.12
C GLN A 495 48.99 10.70 17.46
N GLU A 496 48.35 11.58 16.68
CA GLU A 496 49.01 12.74 16.09
C GLU A 496 49.55 13.68 17.17
N GLN A 497 48.73 13.97 18.18
CA GLN A 497 49.14 14.83 19.30
C GLN A 497 50.31 14.23 20.10
N ALA A 498 50.29 12.92 20.37
CA ALA A 498 51.38 12.24 21.09
C ALA A 498 52.73 12.31 20.35
N ILE A 499 52.71 12.30 19.01
CA ILE A 499 53.93 12.43 18.20
C ILE A 499 54.51 13.85 18.29
N VAL A 500 53.64 14.88 18.30
CA VAL A 500 54.06 16.28 18.42
C VAL A 500 54.71 16.55 19.78
N ASP A 501 54.16 16.00 20.86
CA ASP A 501 54.68 16.18 22.21
C ASP A 501 56.06 15.50 22.40
N GLU A 502 56.28 14.32 21.80
CA GLU A 502 57.56 13.60 21.81
C GLU A 502 58.67 14.39 21.10
N GLU A 503 58.37 15.03 19.96
CA GLU A 503 59.35 15.87 19.25
C GLU A 503 59.84 17.06 20.08
N GLN A 504 58.95 17.68 20.86
CA GLN A 504 59.31 18.81 21.72
C GLN A 504 60.22 18.38 22.88
N HIS A 505 59.99 17.18 23.44
CA HIS A 505 60.81 16.65 24.52
C HIS A 505 62.26 16.39 24.08
N ILE A 506 62.46 15.88 22.85
CA ILE A 506 63.79 15.61 22.30
C ILE A 506 64.61 16.90 22.12
N ASN A 507 64.00 18.00 21.65
CA ASN A 507 64.72 19.26 21.45
C ASN A 507 65.25 19.86 22.78
N ASN A 508 64.44 19.80 23.84
CA ASN A 508 64.82 20.37 25.14
C ASN A 508 66.04 19.66 25.77
N ILE A 509 66.19 18.35 25.54
CA ILE A 509 67.34 17.58 26.05
C ILE A 509 68.62 17.90 25.27
N LEU A 510 68.54 18.04 23.95
CA LEU A 510 69.72 18.28 23.10
C LEU A 510 70.36 19.65 23.38
N SER A 511 69.56 20.70 23.58
CA SER A 511 70.05 22.04 23.95
C SER A 511 70.71 22.12 25.34
N ALA A 512 70.43 21.17 26.24
CA ALA A 512 71.06 21.14 27.56
C ALA A 512 72.48 20.52 27.55
N LEU A 513 72.79 19.69 26.55
CA LEU A 513 74.04 18.92 26.47
C LEU A 513 75.04 19.48 25.46
N LEU A 514 74.59 20.30 24.52
CA LEU A 514 75.40 20.83 23.43
C LEU A 514 75.14 22.33 23.25
N PRO A 515 76.15 23.11 22.82
CA PRO A 515 75.93 24.48 22.38
C PRO A 515 74.85 24.54 21.29
N ASN A 516 73.96 25.55 21.33
CA ASN A 516 72.81 25.66 20.43
C ASN A 516 73.17 25.55 18.94
N ARG A 517 74.36 26.03 18.54
CA ARG A 517 74.86 25.94 17.15
C ARG A 517 75.06 24.50 16.65
N LEU A 518 75.18 23.53 17.55
CA LEU A 518 75.43 22.12 17.21
C LEU A 518 74.16 21.26 17.25
N VAL A 519 73.05 21.75 17.82
CA VAL A 519 71.80 21.00 17.98
C VAL A 519 71.19 20.59 16.63
N ASP A 520 71.11 21.52 15.69
CA ASP A 520 70.57 21.25 14.34
C ASP A 520 71.47 20.32 13.52
N ARG A 521 72.79 20.40 13.72
CA ARG A 521 73.78 19.52 13.08
C ARG A 521 73.64 18.06 13.56
N VAL A 522 73.45 17.87 14.88
CA VAL A 522 73.18 16.54 15.45
C VAL A 522 71.80 16.02 15.02
N ARG A 523 70.76 16.86 15.01
CA ARG A 523 69.41 16.49 14.51
C ARG A 523 69.41 16.12 13.03
N GLY A 524 70.29 16.76 12.25
CA GLY A 524 70.55 16.45 10.83
C GLY A 524 71.30 15.13 10.59
N GLY A 525 71.77 14.45 11.65
CA GLY A 525 72.48 13.17 11.56
C GLY A 525 73.95 13.31 11.14
N GLU A 526 74.59 14.45 11.40
CA GLU A 526 76.01 14.65 11.10
C GLU A 526 76.88 13.80 12.05
N GLU A 527 77.53 12.75 11.52
CA GLU A 527 78.25 11.75 12.34
C GLU A 527 79.64 12.21 12.84
N ALA A 528 80.15 13.35 12.38
CA ALA A 528 81.48 13.86 12.74
C ALA A 528 81.50 15.40 12.83
N ILE A 529 81.06 15.94 13.97
CA ILE A 529 81.04 17.38 14.23
C ILE A 529 82.36 17.78 14.88
N GLY A 530 83.27 18.36 14.08
CA GLY A 530 84.53 18.93 14.54
C GLY A 530 84.92 20.15 13.72
N ASP A 531 85.27 21.24 14.41
CA ASP A 531 85.63 22.53 13.81
C ASP A 531 87.02 22.96 14.34
N VAL A 532 87.92 23.43 13.48
CA VAL A 532 89.25 23.99 13.88
C VAL A 532 89.21 25.50 13.72
N PHE A 533 89.71 26.22 14.71
CA PHE A 533 89.73 27.68 14.76
C PHE A 533 91.18 28.17 14.87
N ASP A 534 91.57 29.05 13.94
CA ASP A 534 92.92 29.60 13.84
C ASP A 534 93.33 30.36 15.12
N THR A 535 92.38 31.06 15.76
CA THR A 535 92.61 31.82 16.98
C THR A 535 91.35 31.84 17.86
N ALA A 536 91.45 31.37 19.10
CA ALA A 536 90.42 31.46 20.12
C ALA A 536 91.04 31.65 21.51
N THR A 537 90.28 32.24 22.43
CA THR A 537 90.74 32.42 23.81
C THR A 537 90.02 31.47 24.75
N VAL A 538 90.81 30.70 25.51
CA VAL A 538 90.32 29.78 26.54
C VAL A 538 90.37 30.48 27.88
N VAL A 539 89.26 30.44 28.60
CA VAL A 539 89.15 30.90 29.99
C VAL A 539 88.85 29.69 30.86
N SER A 540 89.76 29.38 31.79
CA SER A 540 89.55 28.37 32.82
C SER A 540 89.32 29.06 34.16
N ILE A 541 88.18 28.80 34.78
CA ILE A 541 87.82 29.33 36.10
C ILE A 541 87.83 28.17 37.08
N THR A 542 88.50 28.34 38.20
CA THR A 542 88.53 27.36 39.30
C THR A 542 88.00 28.03 40.56
N ILE A 543 87.05 27.38 41.22
CA ILE A 543 86.50 27.83 42.50
C ILE A 543 87.35 27.20 43.61
N ASP A 544 87.91 28.04 44.48
CA ASP A 544 88.74 27.63 45.60
C ASP A 544 87.88 27.23 46.81
N ASP A 545 88.30 26.16 47.50
CA ASP A 545 87.76 25.64 48.78
C ASP A 545 86.26 25.89 49.04
N VAL A 546 85.41 24.95 48.61
CA VAL A 546 83.98 24.98 48.94
C VAL A 546 83.79 24.84 50.46
N PRO A 547 83.12 25.79 51.14
CA PRO A 547 82.90 25.73 52.58
C PRO A 547 82.18 24.44 52.99
N SER A 548 82.69 23.80 54.04
CA SER A 548 82.13 22.53 54.55
C SER A 548 80.65 22.59 54.93
N ALA A 549 80.09 23.78 55.20
CA ALA A 549 78.66 23.96 55.44
C ALA A 549 77.81 23.65 54.20
N ILE A 550 78.27 24.05 53.00
CA ILE A 550 77.61 23.74 51.72
C ILE A 550 77.77 22.25 51.42
N ALA A 551 78.97 21.69 51.65
CA ALA A 551 79.24 20.27 51.40
C ALA A 551 78.38 19.29 52.25
N ASN A 552 77.80 19.75 53.35
CA ASN A 552 77.00 18.93 54.27
C ASN A 552 75.47 19.12 54.11
N ASP A 553 75.03 20.00 53.21
CA ASP A 553 73.61 20.25 52.93
C ASP A 553 73.37 20.12 51.42
N ALA A 554 72.71 19.02 51.02
CA ALA A 554 72.51 18.68 49.61
C ALA A 554 71.59 19.69 48.89
N ASP A 555 70.59 20.23 49.58
CA ASP A 555 69.63 21.17 48.98
C ASP A 555 70.30 22.54 48.80
N LEU A 556 71.04 23.01 49.81
CA LEU A 556 71.82 24.24 49.72
C LEU A 556 72.96 24.13 48.69
N ALA A 557 73.63 22.98 48.60
CA ALA A 557 74.65 22.73 47.59
C ALA A 557 74.09 22.79 46.17
N LEU A 558 72.90 22.22 45.94
CA LEU A 558 72.21 22.29 44.66
C LEU A 558 71.77 23.72 44.35
N GLU A 559 71.18 24.44 45.29
CA GLU A 559 70.73 25.82 45.11
C GLU A 559 71.88 26.77 44.77
N VAL A 560 73.01 26.67 45.49
CA VAL A 560 74.22 27.44 45.20
C VAL A 560 74.82 27.04 43.85
N ALA A 561 74.86 25.75 43.53
CA ALA A 561 75.43 25.25 42.27
C ALA A 561 74.59 25.64 41.05
N ASP A 562 73.26 25.66 41.16
CA ASP A 562 72.33 26.11 40.12
C ASP A 562 72.42 27.62 39.96
N ARG A 563 72.47 28.38 41.07
CA ARG A 563 72.62 29.85 41.03
C ARG A 563 73.92 30.28 40.36
N LEU A 564 75.05 29.64 40.75
CA LEU A 564 76.35 29.86 40.11
C LEU A 564 76.30 29.48 38.63
N ASN A 565 75.67 28.36 38.29
CA ASN A 565 75.54 27.90 36.91
C ASN A 565 74.77 28.91 36.04
N ASP A 566 73.61 29.36 36.50
CA ASP A 566 72.73 30.24 35.73
C ASP A 566 73.32 31.64 35.56
N GLU A 567 73.88 32.22 36.62
CA GLU A 567 74.49 33.54 36.56
C GLU A 567 75.80 33.53 35.75
N THR A 568 76.61 32.47 35.86
CA THR A 568 77.85 32.35 35.08
C THR A 568 77.56 32.08 33.60
N LEU A 569 76.53 31.28 33.27
CA LEU A 569 76.07 31.11 31.89
C LEU A 569 75.51 32.41 31.30
N ALA A 570 74.70 33.15 32.06
CA ALA A 570 74.19 34.45 31.62
C ALA A 570 75.31 35.47 31.46
N LEU A 571 76.35 35.42 32.30
CA LEU A 571 77.56 36.23 32.14
C LEU A 571 78.35 35.83 30.90
N ALA A 572 78.53 34.52 30.68
CA ALA A 572 79.23 33.98 29.50
C ALA A 572 78.55 34.42 28.20
N GLU A 573 77.22 34.32 28.11
CA GLU A 573 76.44 34.75 26.93
C GLU A 573 76.63 36.25 26.63
N ARG A 574 76.67 37.11 27.66
CA ARG A 574 76.92 38.57 27.49
C ARG A 574 78.29 38.89 26.91
N HIS A 575 79.30 38.07 27.20
CA HIS A 575 80.67 38.23 26.73
C HIS A 575 81.01 37.37 25.50
N GLY A 576 80.00 36.72 24.88
CA GLY A 576 80.21 35.86 23.72
C GLY A 576 81.03 34.61 24.03
N ALA A 577 81.03 34.16 25.28
CA ALA A 577 81.73 32.97 25.74
C ALA A 577 80.82 31.73 25.67
N GLU A 578 81.27 30.70 24.98
CA GLU A 578 80.60 29.39 24.94
C GLU A 578 81.18 28.48 26.03
N ARG A 579 80.32 27.86 26.84
CA ARG A 579 80.75 26.87 27.83
C ARG A 579 81.19 25.59 27.15
N ILE A 580 82.42 25.15 27.42
CA ILE A 580 82.99 23.92 26.91
C ILE A 580 82.71 22.77 27.87
N GLN A 581 83.16 22.94 29.11
CA GLN A 581 83.15 21.88 30.11
C GLN A 581 82.91 22.48 31.49
N ARG A 582 82.12 21.77 32.28
CA ARG A 582 81.94 22.02 33.71
C ARG A 582 82.32 20.75 34.47
N SER A 583 83.16 20.92 35.48
CA SER A 583 83.40 19.92 36.51
C SER A 583 82.84 20.43 37.84
N SER A 584 82.98 19.65 38.91
CA SER A 584 82.52 20.05 40.25
C SER A 584 83.28 21.23 40.84
N ALA A 585 84.47 21.58 40.32
CA ALA A 585 85.34 22.62 40.89
C ALA A 585 85.94 23.58 39.84
N SER A 586 85.79 23.28 38.56
CA SER A 586 86.31 24.10 37.47
C SER A 586 85.35 24.19 36.31
N GLU A 587 85.35 25.33 35.67
CA GLU A 587 84.57 25.62 34.49
C GLU A 587 85.47 26.16 33.39
N MET A 588 85.16 25.80 32.15
CA MET A 588 85.94 26.18 30.99
C MET A 588 85.04 26.77 29.92
N TYR A 589 85.48 27.90 29.40
CA TYR A 589 84.78 28.70 28.42
C TYR A 589 85.71 29.06 27.25
N LEU A 590 85.12 29.27 26.08
CA LEU A 590 85.80 29.71 24.88
C LEU A 590 85.16 30.98 24.32
N THR A 591 85.98 31.93 23.89
CA THR A 591 85.54 33.10 23.11
C THR A 591 86.22 33.12 21.74
N GLY A 592 85.68 33.94 20.82
CA GLY A 592 86.24 34.09 19.46
C GLY A 592 85.87 32.97 18.47
N LEU A 593 84.96 32.06 18.84
CA LEU A 593 84.47 31.02 17.92
C LEU A 593 83.72 31.63 16.73
N ASN A 594 84.14 31.28 15.51
CA ASN A 594 83.62 31.83 14.24
C ASN A 594 83.78 33.36 14.09
N GLN A 595 84.77 33.96 14.76
CA GLN A 595 85.11 35.37 14.60
C GLN A 595 86.53 35.51 14.04
N ASP A 596 86.81 36.66 13.40
CA ASP A 596 88.12 36.97 12.82
C ASP A 596 89.18 37.34 13.89
N ASP A 597 88.79 37.42 15.16
CA ASP A 597 89.62 37.77 16.32
C ASP A 597 89.32 36.81 17.50
N ALA A 598 90.32 36.54 18.33
CA ALA A 598 90.23 35.65 19.48
C ALA A 598 89.40 36.23 20.65
N MET A 599 88.91 37.46 20.52
CA MET A 599 88.14 38.20 21.55
C MET A 599 88.87 38.24 22.90
N VAL A 600 90.19 38.43 22.88
CA VAL A 600 91.01 38.45 24.11
C VAL A 600 90.50 39.49 25.13
N PRO A 601 90.11 40.72 24.75
CA PRO A 601 89.55 41.68 25.70
C PRO A 601 88.27 41.19 26.37
N ASP A 602 87.31 40.66 25.61
CA ASP A 602 86.05 40.15 26.15
C ASP A 602 86.25 38.90 27.03
N ALA A 603 87.19 38.03 26.66
CA ALA A 603 87.59 36.87 27.47
C ALA A 603 88.19 37.30 28.81
N THR A 604 89.00 38.36 28.79
CA THR A 604 89.66 38.92 29.97
C THR A 604 88.65 39.62 30.88
N GLU A 605 87.73 40.40 30.32
CA GLU A 605 86.61 40.99 31.06
C GLU A 605 85.70 39.90 31.64
N PHE A 606 85.39 38.86 30.88
CA PHE A 606 84.63 37.71 31.36
C PHE A 606 85.33 37.00 32.53
N ALA A 607 86.63 36.72 32.42
CA ALA A 607 87.38 36.05 33.48
C ALA A 607 87.38 36.84 34.79
N LEU A 608 87.63 38.16 34.72
CA LEU A 608 87.60 39.06 35.87
C LEU A 608 86.18 39.16 36.47
N ALA A 609 85.17 39.34 35.62
CA ALA A 609 83.78 39.40 36.05
C ALA A 609 83.32 38.06 36.65
N ALA A 610 83.79 36.94 36.14
CA ALA A 610 83.40 35.61 36.60
C ALA A 610 84.00 35.28 37.98
N ILE A 611 85.28 35.61 38.22
CA ILE A 611 85.85 35.41 39.56
C ILE A 611 85.19 36.33 40.61
N GLN A 612 84.77 37.54 40.19
CA GLN A 612 84.01 38.44 41.05
C GLN A 612 82.60 37.93 41.31
N LEU A 613 81.91 37.45 40.27
CA LEU A 613 80.58 36.86 40.37
C LEU A 613 80.54 35.68 41.35
N VAL A 614 81.56 34.81 41.32
CA VAL A 614 81.66 33.70 42.28
C VAL A 614 81.71 34.23 43.72
N SER A 615 82.46 35.31 43.97
CA SER A 615 82.50 35.94 45.29
C SER A 615 81.18 36.59 45.69
N GLU A 616 80.50 37.28 44.76
CA GLU A 616 79.20 37.93 44.98
C GLU A 616 78.09 36.91 45.29
N VAL A 617 78.03 35.82 44.54
CA VAL A 617 77.10 34.72 44.78
C VAL A 617 77.42 34.05 46.13
N GLY A 618 78.70 33.84 46.45
CA GLY A 618 79.09 33.36 47.78
C GLY A 618 78.54 34.23 48.90
N ALA A 619 78.72 35.55 48.78
CA ALA A 619 78.25 36.52 49.76
C ALA A 619 76.71 36.54 49.90
N GLU A 620 75.96 36.33 48.81
CA GLU A 620 74.50 36.19 48.81
C GLU A 620 74.04 35.05 49.73
N PHE A 621 74.74 33.93 49.69
CA PHE A 621 74.48 32.76 50.55
C PHE A 621 75.21 32.81 51.90
N GLY A 622 75.92 33.90 52.21
CA GLY A 622 76.63 34.10 53.48
C GLY A 622 77.97 33.37 53.59
N PHE A 623 78.56 32.98 52.46
CA PHE A 623 79.84 32.27 52.37
C PHE A 623 80.92 33.12 51.70
N GLU A 624 82.18 32.88 52.06
CA GLU A 624 83.32 33.52 51.43
C GLU A 624 83.85 32.57 50.34
N PHE A 625 83.40 32.79 49.10
CA PHE A 625 83.97 32.10 47.95
C PHE A 625 85.11 32.92 47.36
N ALA A 626 86.15 32.20 46.95
CA ALA A 626 87.20 32.74 46.11
C ALA A 626 87.29 31.91 44.84
N ALA A 627 87.56 32.57 43.73
CA ALA A 627 87.83 31.92 42.46
C ALA A 627 89.06 32.54 41.83
N ARG A 628 89.66 31.77 40.94
CA ARG A 628 90.84 32.15 40.20
C ARG A 628 90.68 31.72 38.76
N ALA A 629 91.30 32.47 37.87
CA ALA A 629 91.18 32.19 36.44
C ALA A 629 92.53 32.17 35.75
N GLY A 630 92.61 31.36 34.71
CA GLY A 630 93.70 31.31 33.76
C GLY A 630 93.19 31.57 32.36
N ILE A 631 93.90 32.40 31.61
CA ILE A 631 93.56 32.78 30.25
C ILE A 631 94.73 32.45 29.34
N SER A 632 94.45 31.83 28.21
CA SER A 632 95.42 31.61 27.14
C SER A 632 94.73 31.68 25.79
N THR A 633 95.45 32.12 24.77
CA THR A 633 94.90 32.32 23.43
C THR A 633 95.78 31.68 22.36
N GLY A 634 95.17 31.14 21.32
CA GLY A 634 95.86 30.48 20.22
C GLY A 634 94.94 29.55 19.41
N GLU A 635 95.54 28.67 18.61
CA GLU A 635 94.80 27.72 17.76
C GLU A 635 94.12 26.64 18.61
N VAL A 636 92.83 26.38 18.35
CA VAL A 636 92.05 25.35 19.04
C VAL A 636 91.17 24.55 18.09
N ALA A 637 90.97 23.27 18.39
CA ALA A 637 90.01 22.40 17.73
C ALA A 637 88.86 22.07 18.68
N THR A 638 87.62 22.13 18.21
CA THR A 638 86.41 21.79 18.96
C THR A 638 85.70 20.61 18.31
N GLY A 639 84.94 19.82 19.08
CA GLY A 639 84.13 18.76 18.49
C GLY A 639 83.21 18.07 19.48
N VAL A 640 82.24 17.32 18.95
CA VAL A 640 81.31 16.49 19.72
C VAL A 640 81.76 15.03 19.66
N LEU A 641 81.99 14.44 20.83
CA LEU A 641 82.41 13.05 20.98
C LEU A 641 81.26 12.17 21.46
N GLY A 642 81.20 10.96 20.88
CA GLY A 642 80.35 9.86 21.33
C GLY A 642 78.96 9.80 20.67
N ASN A 643 78.52 8.58 20.31
CA ASN A 643 77.19 8.35 19.70
C ASN A 643 76.09 8.05 20.74
N SER A 644 76.47 7.73 21.98
CA SER A 644 75.52 7.32 23.04
C SER A 644 75.54 8.27 24.25
N GLN A 645 76.61 9.05 24.39
CA GLN A 645 76.75 10.10 25.40
C GLN A 645 77.47 11.25 24.71
N LEU A 646 76.71 12.25 24.29
CA LEU A 646 77.21 13.41 23.55
C LEU A 646 77.99 14.31 24.51
N SER A 647 79.27 14.56 24.22
CA SER A 647 80.13 15.48 24.97
C SER A 647 80.81 16.44 24.01
N PHE A 648 80.66 17.74 24.23
CA PHE A 648 81.44 18.76 23.52
C PHE A 648 82.81 18.93 24.20
N GLY A 649 83.88 19.04 23.42
CA GLY A 649 85.24 19.19 23.92
C GLY A 649 86.07 20.13 23.06
N VAL A 650 87.15 20.66 23.65
CA VAL A 650 88.13 21.53 22.99
C VAL A 650 89.55 21.00 23.26
N TRP A 651 90.40 21.08 22.24
CA TRP A 651 91.80 20.64 22.26
C TRP A 651 92.71 21.72 21.67
N GLY A 652 93.90 21.88 22.24
CA GLY A 652 94.92 22.83 21.80
C GLY A 652 95.83 23.25 22.95
N ASP A 653 97.00 23.77 22.64
CA ASP A 653 97.95 24.27 23.65
C ASP A 653 97.32 25.32 24.59
N PRO A 654 96.46 26.26 24.11
CA PRO A 654 95.80 27.23 24.98
C PRO A 654 94.89 26.60 26.05
N THR A 655 94.32 25.43 25.77
CA THR A 655 93.41 24.75 26.71
C THR A 655 94.17 24.25 27.93
N GLY A 656 95.30 23.58 27.71
CA GLY A 656 96.17 23.13 28.78
C GLY A 656 96.83 24.29 29.52
N MET A 657 97.20 25.34 28.79
CA MET A 657 97.82 26.53 29.36
C MET A 657 96.86 27.29 30.28
N ALA A 658 95.62 27.56 29.84
CA ALA A 658 94.61 28.24 30.65
C ALA A 658 94.32 27.46 31.95
N MET A 659 94.21 26.14 31.90
CA MET A 659 94.06 25.30 33.11
C MET A 659 95.27 25.39 34.03
N THR A 660 96.48 25.35 33.45
CA THR A 660 97.73 25.43 34.21
C THR A 660 97.84 26.77 34.93
N LEU A 661 97.61 27.87 34.20
CA LEU A 661 97.58 29.23 34.77
C LEU A 661 96.51 29.37 35.86
N ALA A 662 95.30 28.86 35.65
CA ALA A 662 94.25 28.89 36.68
C ALA A 662 94.67 28.13 37.94
N SER A 663 95.37 26.99 37.79
CA SER A 663 95.84 26.18 38.93
C SER A 663 97.00 26.80 39.71
N LEU A 664 97.73 27.74 39.11
CA LEU A 664 98.87 28.44 39.72
C LEU A 664 98.48 29.84 40.24
N ALA A 665 97.37 30.40 39.78
CA ALA A 665 96.83 31.67 40.23
C ALA A 665 96.49 31.64 41.73
N LEU A 666 96.67 32.78 42.41
CA LEU A 666 96.18 32.99 43.76
C LEU A 666 94.66 33.24 43.76
N PRO A 667 93.97 33.04 44.89
CA PRO A 667 92.55 33.36 45.00
C PRO A 667 92.27 34.83 44.65
N GLY A 668 91.31 35.07 43.76
CA GLY A 668 90.97 36.40 43.24
C GLY A 668 91.90 36.90 42.11
N GLN A 669 92.83 36.06 41.63
CA GLN A 669 93.80 36.41 40.61
C GLN A 669 93.41 35.82 39.24
N VAL A 670 93.66 36.60 38.19
CA VAL A 670 93.61 36.14 36.80
C VAL A 670 95.03 36.11 36.26
N LEU A 671 95.49 34.92 35.83
CA LEU A 671 96.77 34.76 35.16
C LEU A 671 96.59 34.59 33.66
N ALA A 672 97.44 35.27 32.88
CA ALA A 672 97.46 35.23 31.43
C ALA A 672 98.86 34.85 30.91
N ASP A 673 98.93 34.15 29.79
CA ASP A 673 100.20 33.93 29.08
C ASP A 673 100.61 35.14 28.24
N GLY A 674 101.82 35.10 27.69
CA GLY A 674 102.33 36.15 26.81
C GLY A 674 101.47 36.38 25.56
N PHE A 675 100.84 35.34 25.01
CA PHE A 675 99.99 35.44 23.81
C PHE A 675 98.72 36.27 24.05
N VAL A 676 98.15 36.17 25.26
CA VAL A 676 97.03 37.01 25.69
C VAL A 676 97.48 38.46 25.87
N VAL A 677 98.61 38.68 26.55
CA VAL A 677 99.11 40.03 26.85
C VAL A 677 99.50 40.81 25.60
N GLU A 678 100.05 40.16 24.57
CA GLU A 678 100.34 40.80 23.28
C GLU A 678 99.09 41.40 22.59
N GLN A 679 97.91 40.89 22.92
CA GLN A 679 96.62 41.32 22.36
C GLN A 679 95.85 42.27 23.29
N LEU A 680 96.36 42.54 24.49
CA LEU A 680 95.82 43.56 25.40
C LEU A 680 96.54 44.90 25.20
N ASP A 681 95.76 45.98 25.12
CA ASP A 681 96.32 47.32 24.98
C ASP A 681 96.83 47.90 26.31
N ARG A 682 97.47 49.08 26.26
CA ARG A 682 98.00 49.77 27.45
C ARG A 682 96.93 50.27 28.43
N THR A 683 95.64 50.05 28.16
CA THR A 683 94.57 50.39 29.12
C THR A 683 94.39 49.33 30.19
N TRP A 684 95.06 48.18 30.05
CA TRP A 684 95.05 47.08 31.01
C TRP A 684 96.20 47.19 32.02
N ASP A 685 95.89 46.88 33.28
CA ASP A 685 96.86 46.77 34.37
C ASP A 685 97.43 45.35 34.39
N ILE A 686 98.69 45.23 33.97
CA ILE A 686 99.38 43.97 33.73
C ILE A 686 100.72 43.97 34.46
N GLU A 687 100.94 42.97 35.32
CA GLU A 687 102.19 42.77 36.05
C GLU A 687 102.86 41.45 35.60
N GLU A 688 104.08 41.53 35.10
CA GLU A 688 104.89 40.37 34.73
C GLU A 688 105.47 39.69 35.99
N LEU A 689 105.36 38.36 36.07
CA LEU A 689 105.90 37.58 37.19
C LEU A 689 107.28 37.00 36.81
N GLU A 690 108.34 37.44 37.48
CA GLU A 690 109.73 37.01 37.17
C GLU A 690 109.97 35.50 37.40
N GLU A 691 109.30 34.86 38.37
CA GLU A 691 109.33 33.40 38.60
C GLU A 691 107.98 32.90 39.18
N LEU A 692 107.25 32.05 38.44
CA LEU A 692 106.04 31.38 38.91
C LEU A 692 106.30 29.88 39.12
N ALA A 693 106.42 29.45 40.39
CA ALA A 693 106.73 28.07 40.73
C ALA A 693 105.66 27.07 40.21
N GLY A 694 106.06 26.21 39.27
CA GLY A 694 105.18 25.19 38.66
C GLY A 694 104.85 25.44 37.18
N LEU A 695 105.24 26.59 36.63
CA LEU A 695 105.23 26.88 35.19
C LEU A 695 106.60 26.56 34.57
N ALA A 696 106.66 26.20 33.28
CA ALA A 696 107.94 25.94 32.62
C ALA A 696 108.74 27.24 32.42
N ASP A 697 110.07 27.16 32.54
CA ASP A 697 110.99 28.32 32.54
C ASP A 697 110.94 29.17 31.26
N ASP A 698 110.33 28.66 30.18
CA ASP A 698 110.19 29.33 28.87
C ASP A 698 108.84 30.06 28.68
N ILE A 699 107.94 30.01 29.67
CA ILE A 699 106.61 30.63 29.59
C ILE A 699 106.53 31.82 30.55
N GLN A 700 106.20 32.99 30.01
CA GLN A 700 105.92 34.20 30.81
C GLN A 700 104.46 34.21 31.25
N ALA A 701 104.23 34.37 32.55
CA ALA A 701 102.90 34.56 33.14
C ALA A 701 102.73 35.99 33.64
N HIS A 702 101.52 36.51 33.44
CA HIS A 702 101.17 37.88 33.80
C HIS A 702 99.92 37.89 34.66
N VAL A 703 99.91 38.76 35.66
CA VAL A 703 98.72 39.07 36.45
C VAL A 703 97.93 40.13 35.71
N VAL A 704 96.64 39.87 35.48
CA VAL A 704 95.73 40.86 34.89
C VAL A 704 94.74 41.32 35.96
N SER A 705 94.79 42.61 36.32
CA SER A 705 94.05 43.16 37.47
C SER A 705 92.84 44.02 37.07
N GLY A 706 92.69 44.38 35.80
CA GLY A 706 91.60 45.23 35.29
C GLY A 706 92.11 46.34 34.38
N ARG A 707 91.32 47.40 34.18
CA ARG A 707 91.73 48.58 33.40
C ARG A 707 92.29 49.71 34.29
N VAL A 708 93.33 50.39 33.82
CA VAL A 708 94.02 51.48 34.54
C VAL A 708 93.16 52.74 34.54
N ASP A 709 92.75 53.21 35.73
CA ASP A 709 91.94 54.41 35.92
C ASP A 709 92.76 55.70 35.69
N ALA A 710 92.45 56.47 34.64
CA ALA A 710 93.22 57.65 34.22
C ALA A 710 93.02 58.92 35.09
N SER A 711 92.66 58.81 36.38
CA SER A 711 92.23 59.97 37.20
C SER A 711 93.03 60.26 38.49
N ALA A 712 94.24 59.71 38.67
CA ALA A 712 95.03 60.00 39.89
C ALA A 712 96.56 60.03 39.67
N THR A 713 97.12 61.16 39.17
CA THR A 713 98.32 61.85 39.71
C THR A 713 98.77 63.01 38.78
N ALA A 714 98.25 64.20 39.04
CA ALA A 714 98.89 65.46 38.67
C ALA A 714 98.84 66.38 39.89
N THR A 715 99.96 66.57 40.58
CA THR A 715 100.34 67.77 41.35
C THR A 715 101.60 67.47 42.19
N ASN A 716 102.76 67.89 41.70
CA ASN A 716 103.73 68.72 42.43
C ASN A 716 105.02 68.90 41.61
N ASP A 717 105.11 70.04 40.93
CA ASP A 717 106.36 70.75 40.67
C ASP A 717 106.19 72.14 41.31
N PRO A 718 107.19 72.70 42.02
CA PRO A 718 107.96 73.74 41.34
C PRO A 718 109.45 73.82 41.74
N THR A 719 110.29 73.84 40.70
CA THR A 719 111.45 74.73 40.45
C THR A 719 112.20 75.41 41.62
N THR A 720 113.53 75.23 41.67
CA THR A 720 114.64 76.20 41.89
C THR A 720 115.91 75.41 42.32
N SER A 721 117.15 75.65 41.93
CA SER A 721 117.90 76.53 41.00
C SER A 721 119.23 75.80 40.72
N ARG A 722 119.85 75.83 39.54
CA ARG A 722 120.59 76.97 38.99
C ARG A 722 121.07 76.65 37.58
#